data_AF-A0A960X443-F1
#
_entry.id   AF-A0A960X443-F1
#
_cell.length_a   1.000
_cell.length_b   1.000
_cell.length_c   1.000
_cell.angle_alpha   90.00
_cell.angle_beta   90.00
_cell.angle_gamma   90.00
#
_symmetry.space_group_name_H-M   'P 1'
#
loop_
_entity.id
_entity.type
_entity.pdbx_description
1 polymer ?
#
loop_
_entity_poly.entity_id
_entity_poly.type
_entity_poly.pdbx_seq_one_letter_code
_entity_poly.pdbx_strand_id
1 'polypeptide(L)'
;MSLCPECGSALPPDAPAGLCPRCVATAFLGDSSGAAAGFFEEEEPLRDSGEKVGPYEVLEPIGEGGFGIVYRAEQRWPIRRTVALKLIKPGMDSKAVLARFEAERQALGMMEHPNIARVLDVGMTPEGRPYFAMDLVQGEPLTTACERRNLGLSERLELFLQLCGALEHAHAKGVIHRDIKPSNVLVAEREGGLKVTIIDFGIAKALGAELTTHTLYTNPRQLLGTPEYMSPEQALSGGLDVDTRTDVYSLGALLYELLTGSPPVSLKAGERASMLDWVRAIREQEPEAPSRRLRGATRAGQETRALRRRAGDELDWVVLKALAKDRERRYQTVRELSEDLRRYLADETVLARPPSLSYAGWRFLRRHRVPVVAGLITLAAIVAAAVVSLWMAVKAERAAVEVRQAFSMADSAASVDRDAESYGRVMARLCRALRTDPENDEARLRLLTLMAEAPVGVLDARSLMHFDTVWKARFLPPDDGRILTAASRTGTLALWRCADGEVKRERSFVLPGALNAFDVSRDGRWALSATATNEGSVARVWSLNGAEPRTKEFRVVDGPGFVSEMVFSPDGETLYSASTKGELCAWKAATGECQWEWKSSVPLRSVAVSNDGRWVAAGHEDKHLSLHAAATGALVWREEMQRFPVTAVGFSIDDRYALAMGGDTFATRTEVELPAGQARTKARYEQHFRLKGFAQDPTGERV
;
A
#
# COMPACT_ATOMS: atom_id res chain seq x y z
N MET A 1 -84.54 23.75 -8.69
CA MET A 1 -83.20 23.74 -8.08
C MET A 1 -83.38 23.76 -6.59
N SER A 2 -82.87 22.75 -5.89
CA SER A 2 -82.89 22.69 -4.43
C SER A 2 -81.94 23.76 -3.88
N LEU A 3 -82.41 24.60 -2.95
CA LEU A 3 -81.61 25.65 -2.31
C LEU A 3 -81.30 25.22 -0.87
N CYS A 4 -80.11 25.59 -0.39
CA CYS A 4 -79.68 25.36 0.98
C CYS A 4 -80.59 26.13 1.95
N PRO A 5 -81.20 25.46 2.96
CA PRO A 5 -82.12 26.11 3.89
C PRO A 5 -81.45 27.14 4.82
N GLU A 6 -80.13 27.06 5.01
CA GLU A 6 -79.36 27.98 5.88
C GLU A 6 -78.98 29.31 5.19
N CYS A 7 -78.61 29.27 3.91
CA CYS A 7 -78.06 30.45 3.21
C CYS A 7 -78.65 30.71 1.82
N GLY A 8 -79.62 29.91 1.38
CA GLY A 8 -80.29 30.08 0.09
C GLY A 8 -79.44 29.76 -1.15
N SER A 9 -78.25 29.17 -1.00
CA SER A 9 -77.36 28.82 -2.13
C SER A 9 -77.85 27.58 -2.88
N ALA A 10 -77.67 27.51 -4.21
CA ALA A 10 -78.03 26.34 -5.00
C ALA A 10 -77.25 25.08 -4.58
N LEU A 11 -77.96 23.99 -4.33
CA LEU A 11 -77.38 22.71 -3.94
C LEU A 11 -77.03 21.89 -5.20
N PRO A 12 -75.84 21.26 -5.24
CA PRO A 12 -75.58 20.21 -6.23
C PRO A 12 -76.52 19.01 -5.99
N PRO A 13 -76.88 18.25 -7.05
CA PRO A 13 -77.89 17.17 -6.99
C PRO A 13 -77.65 16.08 -5.93
N ASP A 14 -76.40 15.97 -5.50
CA ASP A 14 -75.81 14.89 -4.73
C ASP A 14 -75.32 15.35 -3.35
N ALA A 15 -75.78 16.51 -2.86
CA ALA A 15 -75.44 17.03 -1.54
C ALA A 15 -76.07 16.17 -0.40
N PRO A 16 -75.27 15.44 0.39
CA PRO A 16 -75.79 14.65 1.50
C PRO A 16 -76.28 15.62 2.58
N ALA A 17 -77.53 15.44 3.03
CA ALA A 17 -78.23 16.24 4.05
C ALA A 17 -78.77 17.64 3.65
N GLY A 18 -78.76 18.02 2.37
CA GLY A 18 -79.48 19.23 1.91
C GLY A 18 -78.89 20.58 2.36
N LEU A 19 -77.64 20.60 2.85
CA LEU A 19 -76.89 21.83 3.20
C LEU A 19 -75.73 22.04 2.23
N CYS A 20 -75.37 23.30 1.95
CA CYS A 20 -74.24 23.61 1.08
C CYS A 20 -72.90 23.39 1.82
N PRO A 21 -71.79 23.11 1.10
CA PRO A 21 -70.49 22.82 1.71
C PRO A 21 -70.00 23.89 2.69
N ARG A 22 -70.36 25.16 2.44
CA ARG A 22 -70.03 26.28 3.32
C ARG A 22 -70.76 26.19 4.66
N CYS A 23 -72.08 25.95 4.65
CA CYS A 23 -72.85 25.85 5.90
C CYS A 23 -72.50 24.60 6.70
N VAL A 24 -72.14 23.50 6.03
CA VAL A 24 -71.60 22.30 6.69
C VAL A 24 -70.28 22.64 7.40
N ALA A 25 -69.38 23.38 6.74
CA ALA A 25 -68.13 23.83 7.35
C ALA A 25 -68.35 24.76 8.55
N THR A 26 -69.31 25.69 8.47
CA THR A 26 -69.64 26.58 9.60
C THR A 26 -70.25 25.81 10.78
N ALA A 27 -71.12 24.83 10.54
CA ALA A 27 -71.72 24.00 11.58
C ALA A 27 -70.69 23.08 12.26
N PHE A 28 -69.66 22.64 11.54
CA PHE A 28 -68.55 21.85 12.10
C PHE A 28 -67.52 22.69 12.87
N LEU A 29 -67.40 23.98 12.56
CA LEU A 29 -66.41 24.90 13.16
C LEU A 29 -67.00 25.73 14.31
N GLY A 30 -67.91 25.14 15.11
CA GLY A 30 -68.67 25.82 16.17
C GLY A 30 -67.92 26.89 16.98
N ASP A 31 -68.68 27.94 17.31
CA ASP A 31 -68.29 29.17 18.03
C ASP A 31 -67.08 29.04 18.97
N SER A 32 -66.00 29.75 18.60
CA SER A 32 -64.91 30.14 19.49
C SER A 32 -64.84 31.66 19.65
N SER A 33 -65.97 32.35 19.60
CA SER A 33 -66.10 33.78 19.90
C SER A 33 -66.27 34.02 21.41
N GLY A 34 -65.25 33.68 22.20
CA GLY A 34 -65.29 33.83 23.66
C GLY A 34 -63.99 34.18 24.39
N ALA A 35 -62.82 34.26 23.72
CA ALA A 35 -61.56 34.45 24.45
C ALA A 35 -60.43 35.12 23.64
N ALA A 36 -60.72 36.19 22.90
CA ALA A 36 -59.69 36.93 22.16
C ALA A 36 -59.85 38.46 22.22
N ALA A 37 -60.27 38.99 23.38
CA ALA A 37 -60.23 40.42 23.65
C ALA A 37 -59.38 40.66 24.91
N GLY A 38 -58.07 40.69 24.74
CA GLY A 38 -57.12 40.96 25.82
C GLY A 38 -55.73 41.24 25.26
N PHE A 39 -55.47 42.52 25.00
CA PHE A 39 -54.15 43.19 25.02
C PHE A 39 -53.01 42.60 24.17
N PHE A 40 -52.89 43.09 22.93
CA PHE A 40 -51.58 43.27 22.29
C PHE A 40 -51.24 44.76 22.34
N GLU A 41 -50.69 45.23 23.46
CA GLU A 41 -49.91 46.46 23.47
C GLU A 41 -48.51 46.11 22.96
N GLU A 42 -48.10 46.73 21.84
CA GLU A 42 -46.71 46.76 21.41
C GLU A 42 -45.92 47.62 22.41
N GLU A 43 -45.33 47.01 23.44
CA GLU A 43 -44.41 47.72 24.33
C GLU A 43 -43.06 47.99 23.63
N GLU A 44 -42.57 49.22 23.81
CA GLU A 44 -41.27 49.67 23.29
C GLU A 44 -40.11 48.85 23.88
N PRO A 45 -39.00 48.65 23.14
CA PRO A 45 -37.82 47.98 23.68
C PRO A 45 -37.32 48.66 24.96
N LEU A 46 -36.66 47.92 25.86
CA LEU A 46 -36.03 48.46 27.06
C LEU A 46 -34.97 49.49 26.62
N ARG A 47 -35.34 50.78 26.62
CA ARG A 47 -34.53 51.87 26.05
C ARG A 47 -33.61 52.52 27.07
N ASP A 48 -33.84 52.31 28.36
CA ASP A 48 -33.11 52.99 29.43
C ASP A 48 -32.00 52.10 30.04
N SER A 49 -30.77 52.64 30.05
CA SER A 49 -29.64 52.05 30.76
C SER A 49 -29.95 51.97 32.27
N GLY A 50 -29.84 50.78 32.87
CA GLY A 50 -30.01 50.57 34.31
C GLY A 50 -31.21 49.70 34.72
N GLU A 51 -32.05 49.27 33.78
CA GLU A 51 -33.12 48.31 34.06
C GLU A 51 -32.55 46.93 34.44
N LYS A 52 -33.18 46.23 35.39
CA LYS A 52 -32.71 44.96 35.92
C LYS A 52 -33.51 43.78 35.39
N VAL A 53 -32.81 42.80 34.84
CA VAL A 53 -33.34 41.50 34.44
C VAL A 53 -32.63 40.42 35.25
N GLY A 54 -33.31 39.86 36.25
CA GLY A 54 -32.68 38.95 37.20
C GLY A 54 -31.48 39.60 37.91
N PRO A 55 -30.29 38.97 37.96
CA PRO A 55 -29.08 39.56 38.54
C PRO A 55 -28.32 40.51 37.59
N TYR A 56 -28.85 40.79 36.40
CA TYR A 56 -28.17 41.55 35.35
C TYR A 56 -28.73 42.96 35.21
N GLU A 57 -27.85 43.95 35.14
CA GLU A 57 -28.17 45.34 34.84
C GLU A 57 -27.95 45.58 33.34
N VAL A 58 -29.03 45.93 32.62
CA VAL A 58 -29.02 46.14 31.17
C VAL A 58 -28.33 47.47 30.85
N LEU A 59 -27.37 47.44 29.92
CA LEU A 59 -26.59 48.62 29.51
C LEU A 59 -27.07 49.18 28.17
N GLU A 60 -26.94 48.42 27.09
CA GLU A 60 -27.32 48.84 25.74
C GLU A 60 -27.75 47.65 24.88
N PRO A 61 -28.68 47.82 23.92
CA PRO A 61 -28.98 46.79 22.93
C PRO A 61 -27.80 46.60 21.97
N ILE A 62 -27.38 45.35 21.77
CA ILE A 62 -26.28 44.97 20.86
C ILE A 62 -26.76 44.18 19.64
N GLY A 63 -28.01 43.74 19.63
CA GLY A 63 -28.63 43.12 18.47
C GLY A 63 -30.11 42.86 18.67
N GLU A 64 -30.88 42.87 17.58
CA GLU A 64 -32.29 42.47 17.58
C GLU A 64 -32.50 41.38 16.52
N GLY A 65 -33.23 40.33 16.90
CA GLY A 65 -33.60 39.23 16.00
C GLY A 65 -35.08 38.88 16.11
N GLY A 66 -35.52 37.94 15.26
CA GLY A 66 -36.92 37.52 15.20
C GLY A 66 -37.48 36.91 16.51
N PHE A 67 -36.62 36.51 17.44
CA PHE A 67 -37.01 35.84 18.68
C PHE A 67 -36.75 36.65 19.96
N GLY A 68 -36.14 37.83 19.85
CA GLY A 68 -35.69 38.55 21.03
C GLY A 68 -34.74 39.70 20.74
N ILE A 69 -34.44 40.46 21.79
CA ILE A 69 -33.44 41.52 21.77
C ILE A 69 -32.27 41.06 22.65
N VAL A 70 -31.05 41.26 22.15
CA VAL A 70 -29.81 40.97 22.85
C VAL A 70 -29.23 42.27 23.36
N TYR A 71 -28.96 42.34 24.65
CA TYR A 71 -28.38 43.49 25.33
C TYR A 71 -26.98 43.15 25.85
N ARG A 72 -26.08 44.14 25.86
CA ARG A 72 -24.93 44.12 26.76
C ARG A 72 -25.43 44.39 28.16
N ALA A 73 -25.10 43.53 29.11
CA ALA A 73 -25.50 43.67 30.51
C ALA A 73 -24.31 43.41 31.45
N GLU A 74 -24.39 43.93 32.68
CA GLU A 74 -23.39 43.69 33.73
C GLU A 74 -24.03 42.86 34.87
N GLN A 75 -23.40 41.74 35.21
CA GLN A 75 -23.65 41.07 36.49
C GLN A 75 -22.72 41.68 37.52
N ARG A 76 -23.24 42.13 38.67
CA ARG A 76 -22.41 42.70 39.75
C ARG A 76 -22.17 41.74 40.93
N TRP A 77 -23.00 40.73 41.09
CA TRP A 77 -22.92 39.74 42.17
C TRP A 77 -23.40 38.35 41.68
N PRO A 78 -22.82 37.22 42.15
CA PRO A 78 -21.69 37.09 43.08
C PRO A 78 -20.33 37.37 42.45
N ILE A 79 -20.26 37.44 41.11
CA ILE A 79 -19.05 37.74 40.34
C ILE A 79 -19.37 38.89 39.40
N ARG A 80 -18.47 39.88 39.34
CA ARG A 80 -18.60 41.00 38.42
C ARG A 80 -18.16 40.59 37.00
N ARG A 81 -19.07 40.64 36.02
CA ARG A 81 -18.77 40.32 34.62
C ARG A 81 -19.74 41.00 33.66
N THR A 82 -19.27 41.28 32.45
CA THR A 82 -20.12 41.74 31.35
C THR A 82 -20.60 40.53 30.54
N VAL A 83 -21.88 40.50 30.21
CA VAL A 83 -22.55 39.39 29.51
C VAL A 83 -23.36 39.91 28.33
N ALA A 84 -23.64 39.03 27.37
CA ALA A 84 -24.72 39.23 26.42
C ALA A 84 -26.00 38.62 27.02
N LEU A 85 -27.05 39.42 27.15
CA LEU A 85 -28.32 39.06 27.73
C LEU A 85 -29.40 39.07 26.65
N LYS A 86 -29.88 37.89 26.25
CA LYS A 86 -30.93 37.74 25.24
C LYS A 86 -32.28 37.58 25.92
N LEU A 87 -33.16 38.55 25.74
CA LEU A 87 -34.53 38.54 26.24
C LEU A 87 -35.48 38.11 25.13
N ILE A 88 -36.32 37.12 25.41
CA ILE A 88 -37.26 36.55 24.43
C ILE A 88 -38.54 37.39 24.33
N LYS A 89 -39.06 37.61 23.12
CA LYS A 89 -40.30 38.40 22.91
C LYS A 89 -41.54 37.69 23.50
N PRO A 90 -42.53 38.42 24.05
CA PRO A 90 -43.77 37.85 24.59
C PRO A 90 -44.58 37.05 23.55
N GLY A 91 -45.33 36.03 23.98
CA GLY A 91 -46.13 35.15 23.11
C GLY A 91 -45.58 33.74 22.93
N MET A 92 -44.46 33.41 23.59
CA MET A 92 -43.87 32.06 23.70
C MET A 92 -44.10 31.46 25.10
N ASP A 93 -45.11 31.92 25.83
CA ASP A 93 -45.18 31.77 27.29
C ASP A 93 -46.04 30.55 27.71
N SER A 94 -46.28 29.61 26.79
CA SER A 94 -47.08 28.43 27.06
C SER A 94 -46.33 27.43 27.95
N LYS A 95 -47.04 26.70 28.82
CA LYS A 95 -46.44 25.67 29.70
C LYS A 95 -45.61 24.62 28.94
N ALA A 96 -45.95 24.35 27.68
CA ALA A 96 -45.20 23.44 26.80
C ALA A 96 -43.85 24.02 26.36
N VAL A 97 -43.78 25.33 26.09
CA VAL A 97 -42.53 26.03 25.78
C VAL A 97 -41.63 26.09 27.01
N LEU A 98 -42.19 26.36 28.19
CA LEU A 98 -41.44 26.40 29.45
C LEU A 98 -40.84 25.02 29.82
N ALA A 99 -41.55 23.92 29.56
CA ALA A 99 -41.03 22.56 29.80
C ALA A 99 -39.89 22.18 28.83
N ARG A 100 -39.99 22.57 27.56
CA ARG A 100 -38.91 22.38 26.57
C ARG A 100 -37.71 23.29 26.86
N PHE A 101 -37.96 24.51 27.33
CA PHE A 101 -36.94 25.46 27.74
C PHE A 101 -36.07 24.89 28.88
N GLU A 102 -36.68 24.23 29.86
CA GLU A 102 -35.95 23.58 30.95
C GLU A 102 -35.11 22.37 30.49
N ALA A 103 -35.61 21.58 29.53
CA ALA A 103 -34.85 20.47 28.94
C ALA A 103 -33.64 20.97 28.12
N GLU A 104 -33.80 22.08 27.40
CA GLU A 104 -32.74 22.67 26.56
C GLU A 104 -31.70 23.42 27.40
N ARG A 105 -32.11 23.98 28.55
CA ARG A 105 -31.22 24.57 29.56
C ARG A 105 -30.13 23.61 30.01
N GLN A 106 -30.48 22.34 30.27
CA GLN A 106 -29.51 21.34 30.72
C GLN A 106 -28.51 20.96 29.61
N ALA A 107 -28.97 20.85 28.36
CA ALA A 107 -28.10 20.51 27.23
C ALA A 107 -27.07 21.61 26.92
N LEU A 108 -27.48 22.88 26.99
CA LEU A 108 -26.61 24.03 26.74
C LEU A 108 -25.65 24.30 27.91
N GLY A 109 -26.10 24.06 29.16
CA GLY A 109 -25.26 24.21 30.34
C GLY A 109 -24.05 23.26 30.37
N MET A 110 -24.12 22.13 29.66
CA MET A 110 -23.00 21.19 29.51
C MET A 110 -22.09 21.52 28.32
N MET A 111 -22.34 22.59 27.57
CA MET A 111 -21.62 22.91 26.33
C MET A 111 -20.39 23.78 26.59
N GLU A 112 -19.25 23.12 26.85
CA GLU A 112 -17.95 23.79 26.96
C GLU A 112 -17.10 23.55 25.71
N HIS A 113 -16.77 24.62 24.98
CA HIS A 113 -15.86 24.59 23.81
C HIS A 113 -15.28 25.98 23.55
N PRO A 114 -13.98 26.14 23.20
CA PRO A 114 -13.36 27.45 22.98
C PRO A 114 -13.97 28.28 21.84
N ASN A 115 -14.64 27.62 20.88
CA ASN A 115 -15.31 28.26 19.74
C ASN A 115 -16.84 28.32 19.89
N ILE A 116 -17.39 28.13 21.10
CA ILE A 116 -18.82 28.30 21.40
C ILE A 116 -18.95 29.26 22.58
N ALA A 117 -19.80 30.28 22.47
CA ALA A 117 -20.11 31.16 23.58
C ALA A 117 -20.86 30.37 24.66
N ARG A 118 -20.33 30.37 25.88
CA ARG A 118 -20.92 29.61 26.98
C ARG A 118 -22.19 30.30 27.45
N VAL A 119 -23.23 29.50 27.65
CA VAL A 119 -24.43 29.93 28.38
C VAL A 119 -24.09 29.95 29.86
N LEU A 120 -24.13 31.13 30.46
CA LEU A 120 -23.73 31.39 31.84
C LEU A 120 -24.89 31.20 32.82
N ASP A 121 -26.09 31.56 32.38
CA ASP A 121 -27.30 31.55 33.18
C ASP A 121 -28.54 31.58 32.29
N VAL A 122 -29.63 31.03 32.80
CA VAL A 122 -30.92 30.98 32.14
C VAL A 122 -31.98 31.19 33.20
N GLY A 123 -32.86 32.17 32.98
CA GLY A 123 -33.89 32.50 33.96
C GLY A 123 -35.13 33.10 33.34
N MET A 124 -36.01 33.59 34.19
CA MET A 124 -37.24 34.29 33.82
C MET A 124 -37.30 35.65 34.50
N THR A 125 -37.84 36.64 33.82
CA THR A 125 -38.20 37.93 34.45
C THR A 125 -39.38 37.73 35.41
N PRO A 126 -39.66 38.69 36.32
CA PRO A 126 -40.85 38.64 37.17
C PRO A 126 -42.16 38.51 36.38
N GLU A 127 -42.19 39.04 35.16
CA GLU A 127 -43.30 38.97 34.21
C GLU A 127 -43.36 37.63 33.43
N GLY A 128 -42.47 36.68 33.76
CA GLY A 128 -42.43 35.34 33.16
C GLY A 128 -41.68 35.26 31.82
N ARG A 129 -40.98 36.32 31.39
CA ARG A 129 -40.25 36.30 30.11
C ARG A 129 -38.93 35.55 30.26
N PRO A 130 -38.64 34.53 29.43
CA PRO A 130 -37.37 33.83 29.49
C PRO A 130 -36.21 34.71 29.01
N TYR A 131 -35.05 34.57 29.66
CA TYR A 131 -33.80 35.20 29.24
C TYR A 131 -32.63 34.21 29.28
N PHE A 132 -31.62 34.49 28.46
CA PHE A 132 -30.34 33.79 28.43
C PHE A 132 -29.21 34.78 28.68
N ALA A 133 -28.35 34.52 29.66
CA ALA A 133 -27.08 35.21 29.81
C ALA A 133 -25.95 34.34 29.26
N MET A 134 -25.12 34.91 28.39
CA MET A 134 -24.03 34.21 27.73
C MET A 134 -22.77 35.07 27.68
N ASP A 135 -21.63 34.44 27.39
CA ASP A 135 -20.38 35.16 27.19
C ASP A 135 -20.54 36.25 26.11
N LEU A 136 -20.17 37.49 26.45
CA LEU A 136 -20.12 38.58 25.47
C LEU A 136 -18.90 38.42 24.57
N VAL A 137 -19.12 38.15 23.29
CA VAL A 137 -18.04 38.03 22.31
C VAL A 137 -17.86 39.34 21.56
N GLN A 138 -16.71 39.99 21.76
CA GLN A 138 -16.31 41.17 21.01
C GLN A 138 -15.65 40.74 19.69
N GLY A 139 -16.46 40.54 18.67
CA GLY A 139 -15.98 40.11 17.35
C GLY A 139 -16.88 40.61 16.22
N GLU A 140 -16.43 40.36 15.00
CA GLU A 140 -17.17 40.72 13.77
C GLU A 140 -17.72 39.46 13.11
N PRO A 141 -18.85 39.52 12.39
CA PRO A 141 -19.36 38.39 11.62
C PRO A 141 -18.30 37.79 10.69
N LEU A 142 -18.26 36.47 10.56
CA LEU A 142 -17.20 35.74 9.84
C LEU A 142 -16.98 36.27 8.41
N THR A 143 -18.04 36.52 7.65
CA THR A 143 -17.95 37.03 6.27
C THR A 143 -17.36 38.44 6.23
N THR A 144 -17.88 39.35 7.06
CA THR A 144 -17.35 40.72 7.22
C THR A 144 -15.88 40.74 7.66
N ALA A 145 -15.50 39.90 8.62
CA ALA A 145 -14.13 39.81 9.11
C ALA A 145 -13.17 39.33 8.01
N CYS A 146 -13.58 38.35 7.20
CA CYS A 146 -12.79 37.85 6.08
C CYS A 146 -12.60 38.89 4.98
N GLU A 147 -13.63 39.70 4.71
CA GLU A 147 -13.56 40.79 3.72
C GLU A 147 -12.73 41.96 4.23
N ARG A 148 -13.02 42.49 5.43
CA ARG A 148 -12.33 43.65 6.01
C ARG A 148 -10.84 43.42 6.20
N ARG A 149 -10.45 42.21 6.61
CA ARG A 149 -9.05 41.84 6.83
C ARG A 149 -8.37 41.28 5.57
N ASN A 150 -9.09 41.19 4.46
CA ASN A 150 -8.59 40.65 3.20
C ASN A 150 -7.96 39.25 3.32
N LEU A 151 -8.66 38.33 4.00
CA LEU A 151 -8.15 36.98 4.23
C LEU A 151 -8.13 36.16 2.93
N GLY A 152 -7.05 35.43 2.71
CA GLY A 152 -6.91 34.49 1.61
C GLY A 152 -7.79 33.25 1.78
N LEU A 153 -7.95 32.45 0.71
CA LEU A 153 -8.79 31.25 0.72
C LEU A 153 -8.42 30.27 1.85
N SER A 154 -7.12 30.00 2.05
CA SER A 154 -6.66 29.07 3.09
C SER A 154 -7.06 29.54 4.48
N GLU A 155 -6.87 30.83 4.80
CA GLU A 155 -7.23 31.42 6.10
C GLU A 155 -8.75 31.39 6.33
N ARG A 156 -9.55 31.68 5.29
CA ARG A 156 -11.02 31.55 5.34
C ARG A 156 -11.45 30.12 5.67
N LEU A 157 -10.83 29.13 5.02
CA LEU A 157 -11.13 27.71 5.26
C LEU A 157 -10.65 27.24 6.64
N GLU A 158 -9.53 27.76 7.15
CA GLU A 158 -9.07 27.47 8.50
C GLU A 158 -10.04 28.00 9.57
N LEU A 159 -10.57 29.21 9.41
CA LEU A 159 -11.64 29.74 10.27
C LEU A 159 -12.91 28.89 10.15
N PHE A 160 -13.30 28.51 8.93
CA PHE A 160 -14.45 27.65 8.71
C PHE A 160 -14.27 26.27 9.35
N LEU A 161 -13.06 25.71 9.37
CA LEU A 161 -12.76 24.45 10.06
C LEU A 161 -12.88 24.57 11.58
N GLN A 162 -12.56 25.74 12.18
CA GLN A 162 -12.85 25.99 13.61
C GLN A 162 -14.36 25.96 13.88
N LEU A 163 -15.16 26.54 12.97
CA LEU A 163 -16.62 26.49 13.03
C LEU A 163 -17.14 25.04 12.93
N CYS A 164 -16.60 24.24 12.00
CA CYS A 164 -16.95 22.82 11.89
C CYS A 164 -16.65 22.05 13.18
N GLY A 165 -15.48 22.28 13.80
CA GLY A 165 -15.12 21.62 15.06
C GLY A 165 -16.06 21.97 16.22
N ALA A 166 -16.51 23.23 16.29
CA ALA A 166 -17.50 23.66 17.27
C ALA A 166 -18.84 22.94 17.09
N LEU A 167 -19.34 22.85 15.86
CA LEU A 167 -20.60 22.17 15.57
C LEU A 167 -20.53 20.66 15.74
N GLU A 168 -19.41 20.04 15.36
CA GLU A 168 -19.16 18.62 15.61
C GLU A 168 -19.25 18.30 17.10
N HIS A 169 -18.66 19.15 17.96
CA HIS A 169 -18.76 19.02 19.41
C HIS A 169 -20.20 19.16 19.94
N ALA A 170 -20.97 20.11 19.39
CA ALA A 170 -22.37 20.28 19.75
C ALA A 170 -23.22 19.05 19.32
N HIS A 171 -22.99 18.54 18.11
CA HIS A 171 -23.67 17.36 17.57
C HIS A 171 -23.36 16.10 18.37
N ALA A 172 -22.11 15.93 18.83
CA ALA A 172 -21.72 14.83 19.71
C ALA A 172 -22.46 14.83 21.06
N LYS A 173 -22.94 16.01 21.50
CA LYS A 173 -23.78 16.19 22.69
C LYS A 173 -25.29 16.20 22.39
N GLY A 174 -25.68 15.89 21.15
CA GLY A 174 -27.08 15.82 20.73
C GLY A 174 -27.75 17.18 20.48
N VAL A 175 -26.99 18.27 20.43
CA VAL A 175 -27.53 19.61 20.20
C VAL A 175 -27.41 20.01 18.73
N ILE A 176 -28.51 20.40 18.10
CA ILE A 176 -28.56 20.89 16.71
C ILE A 176 -28.74 22.41 16.74
N HIS A 177 -27.96 23.16 15.96
CA HIS A 177 -27.97 24.61 16.01
C HIS A 177 -29.16 25.25 15.29
N ARG A 178 -29.55 24.78 14.10
CA ARG A 178 -30.76 25.19 13.34
C ARG A 178 -30.79 26.64 12.82
N ASP A 179 -29.73 27.43 13.02
CA ASP A 179 -29.68 28.84 12.60
C ASP A 179 -28.25 29.31 12.33
N ILE A 180 -27.45 28.47 11.67
CA ILE A 180 -26.09 28.85 11.28
C ILE A 180 -26.17 29.87 10.14
N LYS A 181 -25.60 31.05 10.38
CA LYS A 181 -25.53 32.20 9.46
C LYS A 181 -24.41 33.16 9.89
N PRO A 182 -23.94 34.08 9.03
CA PRO A 182 -22.81 34.95 9.34
C PRO A 182 -22.95 35.73 10.65
N SER A 183 -24.15 36.25 10.97
CA SER A 183 -24.37 37.04 12.18
C SER A 183 -24.23 36.24 13.49
N ASN A 184 -24.32 34.92 13.44
CA ASN A 184 -24.22 34.04 14.62
C ASN A 184 -22.82 33.44 14.78
N VAL A 185 -21.90 33.78 13.88
CA VAL A 185 -20.52 33.28 13.86
C VAL A 185 -19.58 34.48 13.88
N LEU A 186 -19.03 34.79 15.05
CA LEU A 186 -18.15 35.94 15.22
C LEU A 186 -16.68 35.53 15.15
N VAL A 187 -15.85 36.45 14.65
CA VAL A 187 -14.40 36.33 14.60
C VAL A 187 -13.80 37.42 15.47
N ALA A 188 -12.97 37.01 16.41
CA ALA A 188 -12.21 37.90 17.26
C ALA A 188 -10.73 37.53 17.22
N GLU A 189 -9.87 38.51 17.43
CA GLU A 189 -8.45 38.29 17.61
C GLU A 189 -8.18 37.95 19.08
N ARG A 190 -7.51 36.83 19.32
CA ARG A 190 -7.14 36.36 20.67
C ARG A 190 -5.67 35.92 20.67
N GLU A 191 -5.13 35.61 21.84
CA GLU A 191 -3.79 35.01 21.93
C GLU A 191 -3.71 33.75 21.04
N GLY A 192 -2.78 33.76 20.07
CA GLY A 192 -2.64 32.69 19.07
C GLY A 192 -3.42 32.89 17.77
N GLY A 193 -4.00 34.08 17.51
CA GLY A 193 -4.53 34.48 16.20
C GLY A 193 -6.05 34.66 16.15
N LEU A 194 -6.61 34.59 14.94
CA LEU A 194 -8.06 34.73 14.72
C LEU A 194 -8.81 33.49 15.20
N LYS A 195 -9.85 33.72 16.02
CA LYS A 195 -10.71 32.66 16.58
C LYS A 195 -12.16 32.90 16.21
N VAL A 196 -12.81 31.83 15.75
CA VAL A 196 -14.26 31.81 15.53
C VAL A 196 -14.98 31.53 16.84
N THR A 197 -16.14 32.14 17.08
CA THR A 197 -17.02 31.80 18.19
C THR A 197 -18.47 31.82 17.71
N ILE A 198 -19.19 30.71 17.92
CA ILE A 198 -20.64 30.63 17.72
C ILE A 198 -21.31 31.30 18.91
N ILE A 199 -22.18 32.28 18.67
CA ILE A 199 -22.80 33.07 19.75
C ILE A 199 -24.25 32.73 20.06
N ASP A 200 -24.99 32.08 19.16
CA ASP A 200 -26.43 31.91 19.36
C ASP A 200 -26.92 30.59 18.76
N PHE A 201 -27.11 29.57 19.60
CA PHE A 201 -27.81 28.36 19.19
C PHE A 201 -29.29 28.70 18.99
N GLY A 202 -29.92 28.17 17.94
CA GLY A 202 -31.30 28.49 17.54
C GLY A 202 -32.40 27.96 18.47
N ILE A 203 -32.22 28.14 19.78
CA ILE A 203 -33.03 27.62 20.89
C ILE A 203 -34.50 27.99 20.71
N ALA A 204 -34.80 29.22 20.32
CA ALA A 204 -36.18 29.66 20.10
C ALA A 204 -36.90 28.94 18.94
N LYS A 205 -36.16 28.44 17.93
CA LYS A 205 -36.75 27.63 16.85
C LYS A 205 -37.05 26.19 17.29
N ALA A 206 -36.32 25.67 18.27
CA ALA A 206 -36.64 24.37 18.87
C ALA A 206 -37.87 24.42 19.77
N LEU A 207 -38.05 25.53 20.47
CA LEU A 207 -39.20 25.79 21.33
C LEU A 207 -40.50 26.06 20.55
N GLY A 208 -40.41 26.69 19.38
CA GLY A 208 -41.57 27.12 18.56
C GLY A 208 -42.20 26.09 17.62
N ALA A 209 -41.68 24.85 17.54
CA ALA A 209 -42.06 23.87 16.51
C ALA A 209 -43.53 23.39 16.53
N GLU A 210 -44.33 23.74 17.55
CA GLU A 210 -45.77 23.42 17.60
C GLU A 210 -46.69 24.64 17.48
N LEU A 211 -46.17 25.87 17.51
CA LEU A 211 -47.03 27.05 17.56
C LEU A 211 -47.74 27.35 16.23
N THR A 212 -47.48 26.63 15.13
CA THR A 212 -48.13 26.94 13.84
C THR A 212 -48.24 25.74 12.88
N THR A 213 -49.24 24.88 13.04
CA THR A 213 -49.91 24.27 11.86
C THR A 213 -51.07 25.12 11.35
N HIS A 214 -51.61 26.04 12.17
CA HIS A 214 -52.74 26.90 11.80
C HIS A 214 -52.45 28.42 11.78
N THR A 215 -51.33 28.88 12.32
CA THR A 215 -51.03 30.33 12.51
C THR A 215 -50.05 30.92 11.50
N LEU A 216 -49.45 30.09 10.61
CA LEU A 216 -48.68 30.58 9.45
C LEU A 216 -49.59 31.18 8.35
N TYR A 217 -50.91 31.04 8.47
CA TYR A 217 -51.87 31.43 7.43
C TYR A 217 -52.58 32.78 7.64
N THR A 218 -52.43 33.44 8.79
CA THR A 218 -53.28 34.61 9.13
C THR A 218 -52.53 35.92 9.44
N ASN A 219 -51.20 35.97 9.33
CA ASN A 219 -50.47 37.25 9.38
C ASN A 219 -49.33 37.31 8.34
N PRO A 220 -49.54 37.93 7.16
CA PRO A 220 -48.59 37.95 6.05
C PRO A 220 -47.38 38.89 6.25
N ARG A 221 -46.98 39.21 7.49
CA ARG A 221 -46.06 40.34 7.77
C ARG A 221 -44.76 40.05 8.53
N GLN A 222 -44.48 38.83 9.00
CA GLN A 222 -43.21 38.56 9.70
C GLN A 222 -42.44 37.40 9.07
N LEU A 223 -41.38 37.77 8.37
CA LEU A 223 -40.34 36.87 7.88
C LEU A 223 -39.56 36.36 9.11
N LEU A 224 -39.95 35.21 9.67
CA LEU A 224 -39.24 34.61 10.80
C LEU A 224 -37.95 33.92 10.32
N GLY A 225 -36.83 34.65 10.39
CA GLY A 225 -35.48 34.12 10.15
C GLY A 225 -34.80 34.64 8.87
N THR A 226 -33.59 34.13 8.60
CA THR A 226 -32.79 34.46 7.42
C THR A 226 -32.90 33.29 6.42
N PRO A 227 -33.87 33.32 5.48
CA PRO A 227 -34.20 32.16 4.65
C PRO A 227 -33.05 31.70 3.73
N GLU A 228 -32.06 32.57 3.51
CA GLU A 228 -30.88 32.34 2.65
C GLU A 228 -30.00 31.15 3.08
N TYR A 229 -30.04 30.77 4.37
CA TYR A 229 -29.27 29.64 4.93
C TYR A 229 -30.14 28.45 5.37
N MET A 230 -31.47 28.57 5.23
CA MET A 230 -32.41 27.57 5.73
C MET A 230 -32.38 26.30 4.88
N SER A 231 -32.35 25.14 5.53
CA SER A 231 -32.41 23.85 4.82
C SER A 231 -33.81 23.55 4.27
N PRO A 232 -33.95 22.71 3.23
CA PRO A 232 -35.26 22.34 2.67
C PRO A 232 -36.22 21.74 3.71
N GLU A 233 -35.71 20.91 4.63
CA GLU A 233 -36.50 20.30 5.70
C GLU A 233 -36.97 21.30 6.75
N GLN A 234 -36.18 22.34 7.03
CA GLN A 234 -36.60 23.45 7.89
C GLN A 234 -37.72 24.28 7.25
N ALA A 235 -37.65 24.47 5.93
CA ALA A 235 -38.66 25.21 5.17
C ALA A 235 -39.99 24.45 5.04
N LEU A 236 -39.98 23.11 5.09
CA LEU A 236 -41.14 22.24 4.88
C LEU A 236 -41.92 21.90 6.15
N SER A 237 -41.23 21.51 7.22
CA SER A 237 -41.85 20.73 8.31
C SER A 237 -42.04 21.51 9.61
N GLY A 238 -41.87 22.84 9.60
CA GLY A 238 -41.91 23.64 10.84
C GLY A 238 -40.90 23.20 11.91
N GLY A 239 -39.88 22.42 11.54
CA GLY A 239 -38.86 21.89 12.45
C GLY A 239 -39.07 20.48 13.01
N LEU A 240 -40.17 19.78 12.68
CA LEU A 240 -40.51 18.46 13.29
C LEU A 240 -39.62 17.29 12.86
N ASP A 241 -38.97 17.37 11.70
CA ASP A 241 -38.12 16.31 11.12
C ASP A 241 -36.70 16.81 10.82
N VAL A 242 -36.17 17.65 11.73
CA VAL A 242 -34.84 18.28 11.62
C VAL A 242 -33.80 17.49 12.41
N ASP A 243 -32.76 17.05 11.71
CA ASP A 243 -31.58 16.38 12.28
C ASP A 243 -30.30 17.22 12.08
N THR A 244 -29.14 16.69 12.47
CA THR A 244 -27.84 17.37 12.37
C THR A 244 -27.45 17.77 10.93
N ARG A 245 -28.03 17.14 9.90
CA ARG A 245 -27.77 17.43 8.48
C ARG A 245 -28.37 18.76 8.01
N THR A 246 -29.27 19.35 8.81
CA THR A 246 -29.70 20.73 8.63
C THR A 246 -28.56 21.72 8.87
N ASP A 247 -27.72 21.50 9.89
CA ASP A 247 -26.56 22.35 10.13
C ASP A 247 -25.50 22.16 9.04
N VAL A 248 -25.37 20.95 8.48
CA VAL A 248 -24.51 20.69 7.31
C VAL A 248 -24.93 21.53 6.10
N TYR A 249 -26.23 21.63 5.82
CA TYR A 249 -26.73 22.49 4.73
C TYR A 249 -26.42 23.97 5.00
N SER A 250 -26.70 24.42 6.23
CA SER A 250 -26.47 25.81 6.63
C SER A 250 -24.98 26.18 6.57
N LEU A 251 -24.10 25.26 6.97
CA LEU A 251 -22.64 25.36 6.78
C LEU A 251 -22.27 25.44 5.29
N GLY A 252 -22.89 24.61 4.44
CA GLY A 252 -22.72 24.67 3.00
C GLY A 252 -23.09 26.04 2.41
N ALA A 253 -24.18 26.64 2.87
CA ALA A 253 -24.63 27.97 2.45
C ALA A 253 -23.67 29.08 2.93
N LEU A 254 -23.18 29.00 4.17
CA LEU A 254 -22.18 29.91 4.70
C LEU A 254 -20.84 29.79 3.97
N LEU A 255 -20.39 28.56 3.68
CA LEU A 255 -19.18 28.32 2.89
C LEU A 255 -19.32 28.87 1.47
N TYR A 256 -20.48 28.68 0.86
CA TYR A 256 -20.80 29.25 -0.45
C TYR A 256 -20.62 30.77 -0.46
N GLU A 257 -21.13 31.46 0.55
CA GLU A 257 -20.98 32.91 0.67
C GLU A 257 -19.52 33.31 0.95
N LEU A 258 -18.79 32.60 1.79
CA LEU A 258 -17.37 32.88 2.03
C LEU A 258 -16.52 32.79 0.75
N LEU A 259 -16.94 31.96 -0.21
CA LEU A 259 -16.27 31.79 -1.49
C LEU A 259 -16.74 32.80 -2.55
N THR A 260 -18.03 33.13 -2.57
CA THR A 260 -18.65 33.91 -3.67
C THR A 260 -19.02 35.35 -3.31
N GLY A 261 -19.07 35.69 -2.03
CA GLY A 261 -19.56 36.97 -1.50
C GLY A 261 -21.09 37.11 -1.47
N SER A 262 -21.83 36.03 -1.75
CA SER A 262 -23.30 36.05 -1.75
C SER A 262 -23.87 34.66 -1.39
N PRO A 263 -25.05 34.55 -0.77
CA PRO A 263 -25.66 33.26 -0.45
C PRO A 263 -26.03 32.46 -1.71
N PRO A 264 -26.20 31.11 -1.60
CA PRO A 264 -26.48 30.25 -2.75
C PRO A 264 -27.81 30.58 -3.43
N VAL A 265 -28.84 30.84 -2.61
CA VAL A 265 -30.19 31.22 -3.03
C VAL A 265 -30.39 32.69 -2.68
N SER A 266 -30.76 33.50 -3.68
CA SER A 266 -31.10 34.91 -3.50
C SER A 266 -32.28 35.23 -4.41
N LEU A 267 -33.35 35.77 -3.83
CA LEU A 267 -34.47 36.33 -4.59
C LEU A 267 -34.10 37.76 -5.02
N LYS A 268 -34.53 38.17 -6.22
CA LYS A 268 -34.15 39.48 -6.77
C LYS A 268 -34.53 40.61 -5.81
N ALA A 269 -33.56 41.48 -5.51
CA ALA A 269 -33.76 42.66 -4.69
C ALA A 269 -34.86 43.56 -5.30
N GLY A 270 -35.98 43.71 -4.60
CA GLY A 270 -37.09 44.59 -4.98
C GLY A 270 -38.47 43.93 -5.03
N GLU A 271 -38.56 42.61 -5.11
CA GLU A 271 -39.84 41.90 -4.97
C GLU A 271 -40.11 41.58 -3.49
N ARG A 272 -41.32 41.89 -3.00
CA ARG A 272 -41.79 41.43 -1.68
C ARG A 272 -41.99 39.91 -1.77
N ALA A 273 -40.90 39.17 -1.66
CA ALA A 273 -40.94 37.72 -1.64
C ALA A 273 -41.73 37.24 -0.42
N SER A 274 -42.80 36.50 -0.67
CA SER A 274 -43.56 35.82 0.37
C SER A 274 -42.73 34.67 0.95
N MET A 275 -43.12 34.16 2.12
CA MET A 275 -42.50 32.96 2.69
C MET A 275 -42.61 31.76 1.73
N LEU A 276 -43.70 31.67 0.96
CA LEU A 276 -43.91 30.63 -0.05
C LEU A 276 -42.88 30.71 -1.19
N ASP A 277 -42.49 31.92 -1.61
CA ASP A 277 -41.47 32.11 -2.65
C ASP A 277 -40.10 31.61 -2.17
N TRP A 278 -39.76 31.88 -0.91
CA TRP A 278 -38.54 31.35 -0.29
C TRP A 278 -38.57 29.83 -0.14
N VAL A 279 -39.67 29.25 0.36
CA VAL A 279 -39.82 27.79 0.47
C VAL A 279 -39.66 27.14 -0.92
N ARG A 280 -40.27 27.73 -1.95
CA ARG A 280 -40.14 27.25 -3.33
C ARG A 280 -38.70 27.36 -3.83
N ALA A 281 -38.04 28.50 -3.65
CA ALA A 281 -36.66 28.70 -4.07
C ALA A 281 -35.70 27.74 -3.36
N ILE A 282 -35.83 27.56 -2.04
CA ILE A 282 -35.00 26.62 -1.27
C ILE A 282 -35.17 25.19 -1.78
N ARG A 283 -36.37 24.79 -2.21
CA ARG A 283 -36.65 23.43 -2.70
C ARG A 283 -36.26 23.20 -4.16
N GLU A 284 -36.57 24.14 -5.03
CA GLU A 284 -36.52 23.95 -6.49
C GLU A 284 -35.28 24.58 -7.13
N GLN A 285 -34.71 25.62 -6.52
CA GLN A 285 -33.54 26.29 -7.08
C GLN A 285 -32.27 25.51 -6.73
N GLU A 286 -31.71 24.86 -7.74
CA GLU A 286 -30.37 24.27 -7.65
C GLU A 286 -29.31 25.39 -7.60
N PRO A 287 -28.41 25.37 -6.61
CA PRO A 287 -27.38 26.39 -6.48
C PRO A 287 -26.38 26.26 -7.64
N GLU A 288 -26.04 27.40 -8.23
CA GLU A 288 -24.98 27.46 -9.24
C GLU A 288 -23.63 27.17 -8.57
N ALA A 289 -22.76 26.38 -9.21
CA ALA A 289 -21.42 26.11 -8.71
C ALA A 289 -20.63 27.40 -8.38
N PRO A 290 -19.96 27.49 -7.20
CA PRO A 290 -19.18 28.67 -6.80
C PRO A 290 -18.24 29.19 -7.89
N SER A 291 -17.50 28.31 -8.56
CA SER A 291 -16.59 28.69 -9.65
C SER A 291 -17.30 29.33 -10.85
N ARG A 292 -18.56 28.96 -11.13
CA ARG A 292 -19.35 29.52 -12.23
C ARG A 292 -19.96 30.86 -11.84
N ARG A 293 -20.52 30.98 -10.64
CA ARG A 293 -20.99 32.26 -10.09
C ARG A 293 -19.87 33.28 -10.02
N LEU A 294 -18.70 32.84 -9.54
CA LEU A 294 -17.50 33.66 -9.55
C LEU A 294 -17.13 34.09 -10.95
N ARG A 295 -17.19 33.23 -12.00
CA ARG A 295 -16.88 33.60 -13.40
C ARG A 295 -17.84 34.65 -13.98
N GLY A 296 -19.12 34.63 -13.60
CA GLY A 296 -20.14 35.60 -14.04
C GLY A 296 -20.03 36.98 -13.40
N ALA A 297 -19.41 37.11 -12.22
CA ALA A 297 -19.24 38.38 -11.52
C ALA A 297 -18.24 39.31 -12.22
N THR A 298 -18.71 40.21 -13.08
CA THR A 298 -17.88 41.18 -13.82
C THR A 298 -17.27 42.28 -12.94
N ARG A 299 -17.70 42.42 -11.68
CA ARG A 299 -17.28 43.48 -10.73
C ARG A 299 -16.42 43.01 -9.55
N ALA A 300 -15.61 41.98 -9.75
CA ALA A 300 -14.87 41.39 -8.64
C ALA A 300 -13.39 41.86 -8.65
N GLY A 301 -12.92 42.41 -7.52
CA GLY A 301 -11.57 42.98 -7.35
C GLY A 301 -10.42 41.99 -7.61
N GLN A 302 -9.17 42.46 -7.49
CA GLN A 302 -7.97 41.60 -7.69
C GLN A 302 -8.00 40.33 -6.81
N GLU A 303 -8.60 40.39 -5.63
CA GLU A 303 -8.75 39.28 -4.68
C GLU A 303 -9.71 38.20 -5.16
N THR A 304 -10.87 38.58 -5.73
CA THR A 304 -11.79 37.61 -6.31
C THR A 304 -11.18 36.91 -7.52
N ARG A 305 -10.21 37.54 -8.21
CA ARG A 305 -9.41 36.87 -9.25
C ARG A 305 -8.41 35.86 -8.67
N ALA A 306 -7.84 36.11 -7.49
CA ALA A 306 -6.96 35.16 -6.81
C ALA A 306 -7.74 33.98 -6.20
N LEU A 307 -8.89 34.24 -5.59
CA LEU A 307 -9.87 33.22 -5.18
C LEU A 307 -10.39 32.44 -6.39
N ARG A 308 -10.75 33.09 -7.51
CA ARG A 308 -11.14 32.43 -8.78
C ARG A 308 -10.10 31.44 -9.32
N ARG A 309 -8.80 31.73 -9.17
CA ARG A 309 -7.73 30.83 -9.65
C ARG A 309 -7.52 29.62 -8.73
N ARG A 310 -7.90 29.73 -7.45
CA ARG A 310 -7.67 28.69 -6.42
C ARG A 310 -8.91 27.88 -6.08
N ALA A 311 -10.10 28.49 -6.10
CA ALA A 311 -11.38 27.82 -6.04
C ALA A 311 -11.60 27.03 -7.34
N GLY A 312 -10.92 25.89 -7.43
CA GLY A 312 -11.08 24.93 -8.52
C GLY A 312 -12.39 24.17 -8.39
N ASP A 313 -12.69 23.39 -9.42
CA ASP A 313 -13.91 22.57 -9.54
C ASP A 313 -14.15 21.66 -8.30
N GLU A 314 -13.13 21.37 -7.51
CA GLU A 314 -13.21 20.52 -6.31
C GLU A 314 -13.99 21.17 -5.15
N LEU A 315 -13.79 22.46 -4.90
CA LEU A 315 -14.57 23.15 -3.86
C LEU A 315 -16.03 23.27 -4.28
N ASP A 316 -16.31 23.32 -5.59
CA ASP A 316 -17.68 23.24 -6.08
C ASP A 316 -18.33 21.93 -5.64
N TRP A 317 -17.64 20.78 -5.78
CA TRP A 317 -18.18 19.50 -5.33
C TRP A 317 -18.46 19.46 -3.83
N VAL A 318 -17.53 19.96 -3.01
CA VAL A 318 -17.70 20.00 -1.54
C VAL A 318 -18.91 20.84 -1.17
N VAL A 319 -19.03 22.04 -1.75
CA VAL A 319 -20.12 22.98 -1.47
C VAL A 319 -21.47 22.44 -1.99
N LEU A 320 -21.51 21.94 -3.22
CA LEU A 320 -22.74 21.41 -3.83
C LEU A 320 -23.21 20.13 -3.12
N LYS A 321 -22.29 19.28 -2.66
CA LYS A 321 -22.64 18.12 -1.83
C LYS A 321 -23.24 18.55 -0.49
N ALA A 322 -22.67 19.55 0.19
CA ALA A 322 -23.26 20.09 1.41
C ALA A 322 -24.65 20.73 1.18
N LEU A 323 -24.85 21.36 0.03
CA LEU A 323 -26.10 22.02 -0.38
C LEU A 323 -27.12 21.10 -1.08
N ALA A 324 -26.87 19.79 -1.17
CA ALA A 324 -27.79 18.87 -1.83
C ALA A 324 -29.18 18.91 -1.16
N LYS A 325 -30.24 19.03 -1.96
CA LYS A 325 -31.61 19.19 -1.41
C LYS A 325 -32.05 17.95 -0.64
N ASP A 326 -31.75 16.78 -1.19
CA ASP A 326 -31.91 15.48 -0.54
C ASP A 326 -30.86 15.28 0.56
N ARG A 327 -31.30 15.08 1.81
CA ARG A 327 -30.42 14.92 2.98
C ARG A 327 -29.56 13.67 2.92
N GLU A 328 -29.99 12.61 2.24
CA GLU A 328 -29.23 11.37 2.09
C GLU A 328 -28.04 11.54 1.12
N ARG A 329 -28.08 12.57 0.26
CA ARG A 329 -26.99 12.89 -0.67
C ARG A 329 -25.97 13.87 -0.10
N ARG A 330 -26.28 14.50 1.03
CA ARG A 330 -25.36 15.41 1.74
C ARG A 330 -24.28 14.62 2.49
N TYR A 331 -23.33 15.35 3.04
CA TYR A 331 -22.51 14.81 4.12
C TYR A 331 -23.40 14.42 5.30
N GLN A 332 -23.18 13.23 5.84
CA GLN A 332 -24.01 12.72 6.94
C GLN A 332 -23.60 13.35 8.28
N THR A 333 -22.38 13.87 8.37
CA THR A 333 -21.87 14.56 9.55
C THR A 333 -21.05 15.80 9.17
N VAL A 334 -20.96 16.76 10.09
CA VAL A 334 -20.05 17.92 9.97
C VAL A 334 -18.59 17.47 9.86
N ARG A 335 -18.24 16.36 10.51
CA ARG A 335 -16.91 15.75 10.44
C ARG A 335 -16.52 15.41 8.99
N GLU A 336 -17.39 14.73 8.25
CA GLU A 336 -17.12 14.37 6.85
C GLU A 336 -16.89 15.61 5.96
N LEU A 337 -17.70 16.66 6.14
CA LEU A 337 -17.50 17.94 5.43
C LEU A 337 -16.13 18.54 5.78
N SER A 338 -15.78 18.56 7.06
CA SER A 338 -14.51 19.11 7.53
C SER A 338 -13.30 18.30 7.03
N GLU A 339 -13.41 16.98 6.91
CA GLU A 339 -12.36 16.11 6.37
C GLU A 339 -12.10 16.39 4.89
N ASP A 340 -13.14 16.60 4.08
CA ASP A 340 -12.97 16.98 2.68
C ASP A 340 -12.32 18.36 2.53
N LEU A 341 -12.62 19.32 3.40
CA LEU A 341 -11.94 20.62 3.42
C LEU A 341 -10.49 20.51 3.89
N ARG A 342 -10.18 19.66 4.89
CA ARG A 342 -8.79 19.38 5.30
C ARG A 342 -8.00 18.71 4.17
N ARG A 343 -8.61 17.75 3.46
CA ARG A 343 -8.01 17.12 2.26
C ARG A 343 -7.72 18.18 1.20
N TYR A 344 -8.66 19.08 0.94
CA TYR A 344 -8.45 20.18 0.00
C TYR A 344 -7.27 21.08 0.39
N LEU A 345 -7.16 21.47 1.67
CA LEU A 345 -6.03 22.28 2.17
C LEU A 345 -4.69 21.53 2.15
N ALA A 346 -4.69 20.22 2.37
CA ALA A 346 -3.51 19.35 2.33
C ALA A 346 -3.08 18.92 0.91
N ASP A 347 -3.74 19.43 -0.13
CA ASP A 347 -3.56 19.03 -1.53
C ASP A 347 -3.82 17.53 -1.79
N GLU A 348 -4.82 16.96 -1.10
CA GLU A 348 -5.29 15.58 -1.22
C GLU A 348 -6.60 15.48 -2.02
N THR A 349 -6.94 14.27 -2.49
CA THR A 349 -8.20 14.03 -3.21
C THR A 349 -9.40 14.14 -2.28
N VAL A 350 -10.28 15.12 -2.55
CA VAL A 350 -11.60 15.23 -1.90
C VAL A 350 -12.53 14.08 -2.28
N LEU A 351 -13.27 13.54 -1.32
CA LEU A 351 -14.22 12.43 -1.50
C LEU A 351 -15.57 12.91 -2.08
N ALA A 352 -15.85 14.21 -2.03
CA ALA A 352 -17.01 14.84 -2.65
C ALA A 352 -17.12 14.59 -4.16
N ARG A 353 -15.98 14.44 -4.83
CA ARG A 353 -15.90 14.28 -6.29
C ARG A 353 -16.05 12.79 -6.66
N PRO A 354 -16.80 12.44 -7.73
CA PRO A 354 -16.84 11.06 -8.21
C PRO A 354 -15.43 10.54 -8.53
N PRO A 355 -15.15 9.26 -8.20
CA PRO A 355 -13.79 8.70 -8.29
C PRO A 355 -13.30 8.76 -9.74
N SER A 356 -12.23 9.53 -9.96
CA SER A 356 -11.54 9.60 -11.25
C SER A 356 -10.05 9.30 -11.04
N LEU A 357 -9.58 8.18 -11.60
CA LEU A 357 -8.19 7.72 -11.47
C LEU A 357 -7.17 8.72 -12.03
N SER A 358 -7.55 9.46 -13.07
CA SER A 358 -6.74 10.53 -13.68
C SER A 358 -6.50 11.72 -12.73
N TYR A 359 -7.50 12.05 -11.92
CA TYR A 359 -7.44 13.15 -10.97
C TYR A 359 -6.54 12.83 -9.76
N ALA A 360 -6.66 11.61 -9.21
CA ALA A 360 -5.78 11.15 -8.14
C ALA A 360 -4.30 11.12 -8.59
N GLY A 361 -4.04 10.66 -9.83
CA GLY A 361 -2.71 10.64 -10.43
C GLY A 361 -2.09 12.04 -10.58
N TRP A 362 -2.83 13.02 -11.10
CA TRP A 362 -2.32 14.38 -11.28
C TRP A 362 -1.94 15.06 -9.96
N ARG A 363 -2.73 14.85 -8.90
CA ARG A 363 -2.46 15.47 -7.60
C ARG A 363 -1.31 14.79 -6.85
N PHE A 364 -1.19 13.46 -6.99
CA PHE A 364 0.01 12.73 -6.56
C PHE A 364 1.27 13.31 -7.22
N LEU A 365 1.25 13.57 -8.54
CA LEU A 365 2.34 14.23 -9.25
C LEU A 365 2.66 15.63 -8.70
N ARG A 366 1.64 16.42 -8.34
CA ARG A 366 1.83 17.78 -7.80
C ARG A 366 2.43 17.75 -6.39
N ARG A 367 1.94 16.88 -5.51
CA ARG A 367 2.44 16.68 -4.14
C ARG A 367 3.85 16.10 -4.11
N HIS A 368 4.15 15.20 -5.04
CA HIS A 368 5.44 14.51 -5.15
C HIS A 368 6.30 15.05 -6.30
N ARG A 369 6.20 16.36 -6.62
CA ARG A 369 6.93 16.95 -7.74
C ARG A 369 8.44 16.68 -7.71
N VAL A 370 9.06 16.72 -6.52
CA VAL A 370 10.52 16.53 -6.36
C VAL A 370 10.93 15.08 -6.64
N PRO A 371 10.37 14.05 -5.97
CA PRO A 371 10.72 12.67 -6.28
C PRO A 371 10.23 12.21 -7.66
N VAL A 372 9.12 12.75 -8.18
CA VAL A 372 8.66 12.45 -9.55
C VAL A 372 9.59 13.06 -10.60
N VAL A 373 10.01 14.33 -10.43
CA VAL A 373 11.00 14.96 -11.33
C VAL A 373 12.34 14.24 -11.22
N ALA A 374 12.79 13.86 -10.02
CA ALA A 374 14.00 13.07 -9.84
C ALA A 374 13.88 11.71 -10.54
N GLY A 375 12.75 11.02 -10.39
CA GLY A 375 12.47 9.75 -11.09
C GLY A 375 12.44 9.91 -12.61
N LEU A 376 11.84 10.99 -13.13
CA LEU A 376 11.83 11.31 -14.56
C LEU A 376 13.22 11.69 -15.08
N ILE A 377 14.05 12.40 -14.30
CA ILE A 377 15.44 12.70 -14.66
C ILE A 377 16.25 11.39 -14.69
N THR A 378 16.08 10.52 -13.70
CA THR A 378 16.75 9.21 -13.67
C THR A 378 16.31 8.35 -14.84
N LEU A 379 15.01 8.32 -15.16
CA LEU A 379 14.49 7.61 -16.32
C LEU A 379 15.01 8.20 -17.63
N ALA A 380 15.03 9.53 -17.76
CA ALA A 380 15.60 10.21 -18.92
C ALA A 380 17.10 9.94 -19.05
N ALA A 381 17.84 9.86 -17.94
CA ALA A 381 19.25 9.51 -17.93
C ALA A 381 19.46 8.04 -18.35
N ILE A 382 18.62 7.12 -17.89
CA ILE A 382 18.63 5.70 -18.31
C ILE A 382 18.31 5.60 -19.80
N VAL A 383 17.27 6.28 -20.28
CA VAL A 383 16.90 6.30 -21.70
C VAL A 383 18.00 6.94 -22.54
N ALA A 384 18.58 8.05 -22.11
CA ALA A 384 19.70 8.70 -22.79
C ALA A 384 20.93 7.78 -22.81
N ALA A 385 21.25 7.10 -21.70
CA ALA A 385 22.32 6.13 -21.64
C ALA A 385 22.04 4.95 -22.59
N ALA A 386 20.80 4.45 -22.66
CA ALA A 386 20.41 3.40 -23.58
C ALA A 386 20.49 3.84 -25.05
N VAL A 387 20.05 5.06 -25.37
CA VAL A 387 20.17 5.66 -26.70
C VAL A 387 21.64 5.87 -27.08
N VAL A 388 22.48 6.36 -26.16
CA VAL A 388 23.93 6.49 -26.39
C VAL A 388 24.57 5.12 -26.56
N SER A 389 24.17 4.13 -25.76
CA SER A 389 24.69 2.76 -25.86
C SER A 389 24.30 2.13 -27.20
N LEU A 390 23.07 2.33 -27.65
CA LEU A 390 22.60 1.87 -28.94
C LEU A 390 23.27 2.63 -30.10
N TRP A 391 23.45 3.94 -29.98
CA TRP A 391 24.16 4.74 -30.97
C TRP A 391 25.63 4.34 -31.05
N MET A 392 26.29 4.09 -29.92
CA MET A 392 27.66 3.58 -29.85
C MET A 392 27.75 2.16 -30.42
N ALA A 393 26.77 1.30 -30.15
CA ALA A 393 26.71 -0.04 -30.73
C ALA A 393 26.55 0.03 -32.26
N VAL A 394 25.61 0.84 -32.77
CA VAL A 394 25.42 1.05 -34.20
C VAL A 394 26.62 1.73 -34.85
N LYS A 395 27.28 2.68 -34.17
CA LYS A 395 28.51 3.32 -34.66
C LYS A 395 29.69 2.34 -34.68
N ALA A 396 29.82 1.49 -33.66
CA ALA A 396 30.80 0.43 -33.60
C ALA A 396 30.53 -0.61 -34.69
N GLU A 397 29.27 -0.90 -34.97
CA GLU A 397 28.86 -1.81 -36.05
C GLU A 397 29.13 -1.19 -37.42
N ARG A 398 28.88 0.11 -37.63
CA ARG A 398 29.24 0.82 -38.87
C ARG A 398 30.75 0.93 -39.06
N ALA A 399 31.50 1.27 -38.02
CA ALA A 399 32.96 1.25 -38.06
C ALA A 399 33.50 -0.16 -38.28
N ALA A 400 32.87 -1.17 -37.68
CA ALA A 400 33.18 -2.56 -37.92
C ALA A 400 32.82 -2.99 -39.34
N VAL A 401 31.75 -2.47 -39.96
CA VAL A 401 31.35 -2.69 -41.36
C VAL A 401 32.29 -1.97 -42.32
N GLU A 402 32.73 -0.75 -42.05
CA GLU A 402 33.76 -0.04 -42.83
C GLU A 402 35.11 -0.76 -42.74
N VAL A 403 35.50 -1.22 -41.54
CA VAL A 403 36.65 -2.10 -41.35
C VAL A 403 36.40 -3.45 -42.03
N ARG A 404 35.18 -3.98 -42.07
CA ARG A 404 34.80 -5.22 -42.80
C ARG A 404 34.75 -5.04 -44.30
N GLN A 405 34.52 -3.84 -44.81
CA GLN A 405 34.56 -3.53 -46.24
C GLN A 405 36.01 -3.32 -46.70
N ALA A 406 36.82 -2.66 -45.87
CA ALA A 406 38.27 -2.62 -46.02
C ALA A 406 38.88 -4.02 -45.88
N PHE A 407 38.36 -4.84 -44.96
CA PHE A 407 38.71 -6.26 -44.84
C PHE A 407 38.13 -7.09 -45.98
N SER A 408 36.92 -6.85 -46.53
CA SER A 408 36.36 -7.66 -47.63
C SER A 408 37.02 -7.40 -48.96
N MET A 409 37.56 -6.18 -49.15
CA MET A 409 38.47 -5.87 -50.25
C MET A 409 39.83 -6.57 -50.07
N ALA A 410 40.23 -6.89 -48.84
CA ALA A 410 41.40 -7.72 -48.53
C ALA A 410 41.09 -9.24 -48.49
N ASP A 411 39.86 -9.65 -48.13
CA ASP A 411 39.37 -11.03 -47.94
C ASP A 411 38.77 -11.62 -49.22
N SER A 412 38.49 -10.81 -50.24
CA SER A 412 38.31 -11.34 -51.61
C SER A 412 39.58 -12.05 -52.11
N ALA A 413 40.72 -11.85 -51.44
CA ALA A 413 41.96 -12.60 -51.65
C ALA A 413 42.16 -13.78 -50.66
N ALA A 414 41.28 -13.97 -49.67
CA ALA A 414 41.46 -14.94 -48.59
C ALA A 414 40.17 -15.71 -48.27
N SER A 415 39.57 -16.31 -49.29
CA SER A 415 38.48 -17.29 -49.13
C SER A 415 39.02 -18.61 -48.58
N VAL A 416 39.13 -18.80 -47.26
CA VAL A 416 39.25 -20.15 -46.65
C VAL A 416 38.64 -20.18 -45.24
N ASP A 417 37.63 -21.05 -45.08
CA ASP A 417 37.12 -21.76 -43.89
C ASP A 417 37.12 -21.11 -42.50
N ARG A 418 35.92 -21.01 -41.92
CA ARG A 418 35.72 -21.02 -40.47
C ARG A 418 34.67 -22.06 -40.07
N ASP A 419 35.16 -23.23 -39.70
CA ASP A 419 34.43 -24.30 -39.00
C ASP A 419 34.81 -24.33 -37.49
N ALA A 420 33.95 -25.00 -36.71
CA ALA A 420 33.85 -25.06 -35.24
C ALA A 420 35.10 -25.50 -34.43
N GLU A 421 36.28 -25.58 -35.03
CA GLU A 421 37.53 -26.09 -34.47
C GLU A 421 38.28 -25.08 -33.55
N SER A 422 37.78 -23.84 -33.43
CA SER A 422 38.48 -22.73 -32.77
C SER A 422 38.20 -22.63 -31.27
N TYR A 423 36.97 -22.92 -30.82
CA TYR A 423 36.57 -22.67 -29.42
C TYR A 423 37.22 -23.65 -28.43
N GLY A 424 37.29 -24.94 -28.78
CA GLY A 424 37.91 -25.97 -27.92
C GLY A 424 39.41 -25.73 -27.68
N ARG A 425 40.14 -25.25 -28.69
CA ARG A 425 41.58 -24.95 -28.57
C ARG A 425 41.85 -23.72 -27.70
N VAL A 426 40.98 -22.70 -27.76
CA VAL A 426 41.08 -21.52 -26.88
C VAL A 426 40.80 -21.92 -25.43
N MET A 427 39.76 -22.72 -25.20
CA MET A 427 39.45 -23.26 -23.87
C MET A 427 40.63 -24.07 -23.29
N ALA A 428 41.21 -24.97 -24.08
CA ALA A 428 42.37 -25.76 -23.65
C ALA A 428 43.60 -24.91 -23.29
N ARG A 429 43.84 -23.80 -24.02
CA ARG A 429 44.92 -22.86 -23.71
C ARG A 429 44.65 -22.08 -22.43
N LEU A 430 43.43 -21.62 -22.21
CA LEU A 430 43.03 -20.91 -21.01
C LEU A 430 43.10 -21.82 -19.77
N CYS A 431 42.63 -23.06 -19.87
CA CYS A 431 42.80 -24.06 -18.80
C CYS A 431 44.28 -24.39 -18.52
N ARG A 432 45.17 -24.31 -19.52
CA ARG A 432 46.61 -24.53 -19.33
C ARG A 432 47.28 -23.32 -18.68
N ALA A 433 46.86 -22.10 -19.05
CA ALA A 433 47.31 -20.86 -18.43
C ALA A 433 46.92 -20.81 -16.94
N LEU A 434 45.67 -21.16 -16.60
CA LEU A 434 45.21 -21.20 -15.21
C LEU A 434 45.89 -22.27 -14.36
N ARG A 435 46.40 -23.34 -14.98
CA ARG A 435 47.19 -24.34 -14.26
C ARG A 435 48.61 -23.89 -13.94
N THR A 436 49.17 -23.02 -14.77
CA THR A 436 50.51 -22.47 -14.55
C THR A 436 50.46 -21.23 -13.66
N ASP A 437 49.37 -20.48 -13.71
CA ASP A 437 49.10 -19.32 -12.85
C ASP A 437 47.62 -19.30 -12.42
N PRO A 438 47.30 -19.89 -11.25
CA PRO A 438 45.93 -19.99 -10.74
C PRO A 438 45.26 -18.64 -10.45
N GLU A 439 46.06 -17.58 -10.22
CA GLU A 439 45.59 -16.23 -9.93
C GLU A 439 45.38 -15.40 -11.21
N ASN A 440 45.52 -16.01 -12.40
CA ASN A 440 45.33 -15.33 -13.68
C ASN A 440 43.85 -15.03 -13.95
N ASP A 441 43.38 -13.91 -13.39
CA ASP A 441 42.00 -13.46 -13.46
C ASP A 441 41.49 -13.27 -14.88
N GLU A 442 42.35 -12.87 -15.81
CA GLU A 442 41.97 -12.68 -17.21
C GLU A 442 41.71 -14.00 -17.91
N ALA A 443 42.56 -15.01 -17.69
CA ALA A 443 42.32 -16.35 -18.20
C ALA A 443 41.05 -16.96 -17.57
N ARG A 444 40.81 -16.71 -16.28
CA ARG A 444 39.64 -17.17 -15.53
C ARG A 444 38.36 -16.55 -16.06
N LEU A 445 38.33 -15.24 -16.25
CA LEU A 445 37.16 -14.53 -16.75
C LEU A 445 36.84 -14.96 -18.18
N ARG A 446 37.84 -15.04 -19.06
CA ARG A 446 37.66 -15.47 -20.45
C ARG A 446 37.17 -16.92 -20.55
N LEU A 447 37.66 -17.80 -19.69
CA LEU A 447 37.19 -19.20 -19.61
C LEU A 447 35.71 -19.23 -19.21
N LEU A 448 35.32 -18.48 -18.17
CA LEU A 448 33.93 -18.40 -17.69
C LEU A 448 33.00 -17.81 -18.76
N THR A 449 33.42 -16.76 -19.47
CA THR A 449 32.66 -16.17 -20.57
C THR A 449 32.51 -17.16 -21.73
N LEU A 450 33.58 -17.87 -22.10
CA LEU A 450 33.53 -18.92 -23.13
C LEU A 450 32.61 -20.08 -22.73
N MET A 451 32.60 -20.48 -21.45
CA MET A 451 31.69 -21.52 -20.94
C MET A 451 30.23 -21.05 -20.91
N ALA A 452 29.99 -19.75 -20.75
CA ALA A 452 28.65 -19.17 -20.71
C ALA A 452 28.06 -18.90 -22.10
N GLU A 453 28.88 -18.52 -23.07
CA GLU A 453 28.44 -18.07 -24.41
C GLU A 453 28.63 -19.10 -25.52
N ALA A 454 29.60 -20.01 -25.42
CA ALA A 454 29.80 -20.99 -26.47
C ALA A 454 28.71 -22.08 -26.36
N PRO A 455 27.99 -22.42 -27.45
CA PRO A 455 27.46 -23.76 -27.58
C PRO A 455 28.70 -24.64 -27.67
N VAL A 456 29.17 -25.14 -26.52
CA VAL A 456 30.29 -26.07 -26.48
C VAL A 456 29.89 -27.16 -27.45
N GLY A 457 30.60 -27.25 -28.57
CA GLY A 457 30.50 -28.37 -29.46
C GLY A 457 30.81 -29.57 -28.60
N VAL A 458 29.75 -30.20 -28.10
CA VAL A 458 29.79 -31.54 -27.54
C VAL A 458 30.58 -32.30 -28.59
N LEU A 459 31.75 -32.85 -28.23
CA LEU A 459 32.40 -33.90 -29.00
C LEU A 459 31.29 -34.67 -29.68
N ASP A 460 31.18 -34.62 -31.02
CA ASP A 460 29.98 -35.06 -31.74
C ASP A 460 29.44 -36.32 -31.04
N ALA A 461 28.24 -36.23 -30.46
CA ALA A 461 27.76 -37.17 -29.42
C ALA A 461 27.73 -38.64 -29.89
N ARG A 462 28.03 -38.86 -31.16
CA ARG A 462 28.31 -40.13 -31.84
C ARG A 462 29.64 -40.79 -31.43
N SER A 463 30.62 -40.09 -30.84
CA SER A 463 31.99 -40.61 -30.67
C SER A 463 32.30 -41.33 -29.36
N LEU A 464 31.47 -41.18 -28.30
CA LEU A 464 31.62 -41.84 -26.99
C LEU A 464 30.41 -42.74 -26.63
N MET A 465 29.78 -43.37 -27.61
CA MET A 465 28.54 -44.12 -27.38
C MET A 465 28.77 -45.35 -26.51
N HIS A 466 27.89 -45.56 -25.53
CA HIS A 466 27.64 -46.86 -24.91
C HIS A 466 26.26 -47.35 -25.36
N PHE A 467 25.96 -48.64 -25.16
CA PHE A 467 24.61 -49.18 -25.42
C PHE A 467 23.56 -48.69 -24.40
N ASP A 468 24.00 -48.13 -23.29
CA ASP A 468 23.16 -47.53 -22.24
C ASP A 468 23.75 -46.18 -21.80
N THR A 469 23.03 -45.48 -20.94
CA THR A 469 23.36 -44.13 -20.47
C THR A 469 24.73 -44.12 -19.79
N VAL A 470 25.64 -43.33 -20.35
CA VAL A 470 26.91 -43.00 -19.71
C VAL A 470 26.61 -42.12 -18.51
N TRP A 471 26.96 -42.59 -17.33
CA TRP A 471 26.61 -41.92 -16.07
C TRP A 471 27.82 -41.31 -15.37
N LYS A 472 29.05 -41.76 -15.68
CA LYS A 472 30.31 -41.23 -15.14
C LYS A 472 31.45 -41.32 -16.15
N ALA A 473 32.40 -40.38 -16.08
CA ALA A 473 33.63 -40.37 -16.87
C ALA A 473 34.82 -39.88 -16.02
N ARG A 474 36.02 -40.39 -16.31
CA ARG A 474 37.30 -40.02 -15.68
C ARG A 474 38.41 -39.96 -16.72
N PHE A 475 39.29 -38.97 -16.61
CA PHE A 475 40.53 -38.90 -17.39
C PHE A 475 41.60 -39.82 -16.78
N LEU A 476 42.44 -40.44 -17.63
CA LEU A 476 43.56 -41.25 -17.14
C LEU A 476 44.85 -40.41 -17.04
N PRO A 477 45.60 -40.53 -15.95
CA PRO A 477 46.92 -39.92 -15.79
C PRO A 477 48.06 -40.86 -16.25
N PRO A 478 49.21 -40.32 -16.69
CA PRO A 478 49.42 -38.92 -17.06
C PRO A 478 48.54 -38.55 -18.26
N ASP A 479 48.12 -37.29 -18.33
CA ASP A 479 47.07 -36.79 -19.23
C ASP A 479 47.46 -36.90 -20.72
N ASP A 480 47.35 -38.10 -21.25
CA ASP A 480 47.72 -38.51 -22.61
C ASP A 480 46.52 -38.52 -23.57
N GLY A 481 45.42 -37.92 -23.14
CA GLY A 481 44.17 -37.83 -23.87
C GLY A 481 43.27 -39.05 -23.69
N ARG A 482 43.58 -40.00 -22.79
CA ARG A 482 42.68 -41.14 -22.53
C ARG A 482 41.58 -40.82 -21.52
N ILE A 483 40.37 -41.32 -21.80
CA ILE A 483 39.17 -41.17 -20.97
C ILE A 483 38.57 -42.55 -20.71
N LEU A 484 38.25 -42.86 -19.47
CA LEU A 484 37.45 -44.03 -19.10
C LEU A 484 36.03 -43.59 -18.75
N THR A 485 35.06 -44.23 -19.39
CA THR A 485 33.63 -43.91 -19.24
C THR A 485 32.85 -45.13 -18.77
N ALA A 486 31.78 -44.89 -18.02
CA ALA A 486 30.99 -45.91 -17.37
C ALA A 486 29.51 -45.81 -17.76
N ALA A 487 28.93 -46.94 -18.19
CA ALA A 487 27.50 -47.11 -18.40
C ALA A 487 26.88 -47.99 -17.30
N SER A 488 25.79 -47.50 -16.69
CA SER A 488 25.32 -47.99 -15.40
C SER A 488 24.61 -49.34 -15.49
N ARG A 489 23.56 -49.50 -16.31
CA ARG A 489 22.72 -50.72 -16.25
C ARG A 489 23.35 -51.91 -16.95
N THR A 490 24.27 -51.68 -17.89
CA THR A 490 24.96 -52.75 -18.63
C THR A 490 26.29 -53.14 -18.00
N GLY A 491 26.71 -52.48 -16.91
CA GLY A 491 28.00 -52.75 -16.26
C GLY A 491 29.20 -52.54 -17.18
N THR A 492 29.09 -51.66 -18.19
CA THR A 492 30.10 -51.51 -19.23
C THR A 492 31.03 -50.34 -18.94
N LEU A 493 32.33 -50.58 -18.97
CA LEU A 493 33.36 -49.55 -18.99
C LEU A 493 33.99 -49.50 -20.37
N ALA A 494 34.27 -48.30 -20.89
CA ALA A 494 34.98 -48.12 -22.14
C ALA A 494 36.11 -47.11 -22.00
N LEU A 495 37.30 -47.54 -22.42
CA LEU A 495 38.50 -46.72 -22.52
C LEU A 495 38.57 -46.12 -23.92
N TRP A 496 38.74 -44.81 -23.97
CA TRP A 496 38.78 -44.02 -25.17
C TRP A 496 40.08 -43.23 -25.22
N ARG A 497 40.57 -42.98 -26.43
CA ARG A 497 41.66 -42.05 -26.68
C ARG A 497 41.14 -40.88 -27.49
N CYS A 498 41.40 -39.70 -26.98
CA CYS A 498 41.02 -38.41 -27.54
C CYS A 498 42.31 -37.68 -27.95
N ALA A 499 42.68 -37.78 -29.22
CA ALA A 499 43.87 -37.12 -29.78
C ALA A 499 43.50 -36.45 -31.11
N ASP A 500 44.03 -35.25 -31.35
CA ASP A 500 43.90 -34.51 -32.62
C ASP A 500 42.45 -34.38 -33.15
N GLY A 501 41.49 -34.20 -32.24
CA GLY A 501 40.07 -34.02 -32.59
C GLY A 501 39.31 -35.32 -32.89
N GLU A 502 39.98 -36.48 -32.91
CA GLU A 502 39.36 -37.79 -33.06
C GLU A 502 39.19 -38.49 -31.70
N VAL A 503 38.08 -39.21 -31.54
CA VAL A 503 37.81 -40.07 -30.39
C VAL A 503 37.71 -41.51 -30.85
N LYS A 504 38.61 -42.37 -30.35
CA LYS A 504 38.64 -43.80 -30.67
C LYS A 504 38.46 -44.64 -29.42
N ARG A 505 37.62 -45.67 -29.51
CA ARG A 505 37.48 -46.67 -28.44
C ARG A 505 38.68 -47.61 -28.49
N GLU A 506 39.50 -47.60 -27.45
CA GLU A 506 40.65 -48.51 -27.34
C GLU A 506 40.25 -49.86 -26.76
N ARG A 507 39.36 -49.87 -25.76
CA ARG A 507 38.98 -51.09 -25.05
C ARG A 507 37.59 -50.97 -24.41
N SER A 508 36.90 -52.11 -24.26
CA SER A 508 35.68 -52.24 -23.48
C SER A 508 35.82 -53.35 -22.45
N PHE A 509 35.25 -53.12 -21.27
CA PHE A 509 35.17 -54.08 -20.18
C PHE A 509 33.71 -54.27 -19.81
N VAL A 510 33.27 -55.52 -19.67
CA VAL A 510 31.93 -55.86 -19.22
C VAL A 510 32.04 -56.45 -17.83
N LEU A 511 31.41 -55.80 -16.86
CA LEU A 511 31.43 -56.21 -15.47
C LEU A 511 30.15 -56.99 -15.12
N PRO A 512 30.22 -57.92 -14.16
CA PRO A 512 29.04 -58.66 -13.72
C PRO A 512 28.15 -57.77 -12.85
N GLY A 513 26.99 -57.40 -13.39
CA GLY A 513 25.96 -56.60 -12.69
C GLY A 513 25.99 -55.11 -13.03
N ALA A 514 25.05 -54.37 -12.43
CA ALA A 514 24.93 -52.93 -12.67
C ALA A 514 26.06 -52.18 -11.96
N LEU A 515 26.72 -51.28 -12.69
CA LEU A 515 27.83 -50.48 -12.19
C LEU A 515 27.30 -49.23 -11.47
N ASN A 516 27.63 -49.12 -10.20
CA ASN A 516 27.13 -48.07 -9.31
C ASN A 516 28.20 -47.06 -8.88
N ALA A 517 29.46 -47.46 -8.83
CA ALA A 517 30.58 -46.55 -8.59
C ALA A 517 31.79 -46.94 -9.43
N PHE A 518 32.54 -45.94 -9.87
CA PHE A 518 33.71 -46.10 -10.70
C PHE A 518 34.72 -44.98 -10.41
N ASP A 519 36.01 -45.34 -10.35
CA ASP A 519 37.12 -44.40 -10.19
C ASP A 519 38.46 -44.96 -10.70
N VAL A 520 39.47 -44.09 -10.84
CA VAL A 520 40.82 -44.43 -11.32
C VAL A 520 41.87 -43.86 -10.37
N SER A 521 42.92 -44.64 -10.06
CA SER A 521 44.01 -44.19 -9.20
C SER A 521 44.81 -43.05 -9.84
N ARG A 522 45.44 -42.20 -9.01
CA ARG A 522 46.22 -41.03 -9.48
C ARG A 522 47.41 -41.35 -10.38
N ASP A 523 47.95 -42.55 -10.23
CA ASP A 523 49.05 -43.05 -11.06
C ASP A 523 48.55 -43.69 -12.37
N GLY A 524 47.22 -43.79 -12.56
CA GLY A 524 46.58 -44.31 -13.77
C GLY A 524 46.73 -45.81 -13.96
N ARG A 525 47.27 -46.51 -12.95
CA ARG A 525 47.57 -47.95 -13.05
C ARG A 525 46.37 -48.82 -12.68
N TRP A 526 45.51 -48.32 -11.79
CA TRP A 526 44.41 -49.08 -11.19
C TRP A 526 43.07 -48.44 -11.48
N ALA A 527 42.09 -49.27 -11.79
CA ALA A 527 40.70 -48.90 -11.89
C ALA A 527 39.89 -49.59 -10.78
N LEU A 528 38.89 -48.87 -10.28
CA LEU A 528 37.93 -49.32 -9.29
C LEU A 528 36.56 -49.38 -9.93
N SER A 529 35.85 -50.49 -9.70
CA SER A 529 34.45 -50.61 -10.08
C SER A 529 33.64 -51.29 -8.98
N ALA A 530 32.52 -50.69 -8.59
CA ALA A 530 31.58 -51.28 -7.65
C ALA A 530 30.27 -51.66 -8.37
N THR A 531 29.90 -52.92 -8.29
CA THR A 531 28.68 -53.45 -8.91
C THR A 531 27.66 -53.87 -7.86
N ALA A 532 26.39 -53.50 -8.04
CA ALA A 532 25.31 -54.03 -7.23
C ALA A 532 24.93 -55.46 -7.67
N THR A 533 24.70 -56.30 -6.67
CA THR A 533 24.17 -57.64 -6.79
C THR A 533 22.99 -57.81 -5.84
N ASN A 534 22.23 -58.89 -5.97
CA ASN A 534 21.11 -59.19 -5.05
C ASN A 534 21.57 -59.42 -3.60
N GLU A 535 22.86 -59.70 -3.37
CA GLU A 535 23.44 -59.96 -2.05
C GLU A 535 24.16 -58.74 -1.45
N GLY A 536 24.19 -57.61 -2.16
CA GLY A 536 24.91 -56.40 -1.77
C GLY A 536 25.85 -55.88 -2.85
N SER A 537 26.83 -55.07 -2.48
CA SER A 537 27.80 -54.49 -3.44
C SER A 537 29.17 -55.13 -3.35
N VAL A 538 29.74 -55.40 -4.52
CA VAL A 538 31.09 -55.95 -4.68
C VAL A 538 31.96 -54.91 -5.36
N ALA A 539 33.08 -54.55 -4.74
CA ALA A 539 34.10 -53.70 -5.32
C ALA A 539 35.20 -54.56 -5.96
N ARG A 540 35.72 -54.08 -7.10
CA ARG A 540 36.79 -54.70 -7.85
C ARG A 540 37.89 -53.69 -8.12
N VAL A 541 39.11 -54.04 -7.74
CA VAL A 541 40.32 -53.29 -8.11
C VAL A 541 41.09 -54.10 -9.14
N TRP A 542 41.41 -53.49 -10.27
CA TRP A 542 42.06 -54.17 -11.39
C TRP A 542 43.00 -53.22 -12.16
N SER A 543 44.02 -53.80 -12.83
CA SER A 543 45.02 -53.01 -13.54
C SER A 543 44.55 -52.65 -14.96
N LEU A 544 44.79 -51.39 -15.35
CA LEU A 544 44.48 -50.88 -16.69
C LEU A 544 45.51 -51.30 -17.76
N ASN A 545 46.72 -51.69 -17.36
CA ASN A 545 47.87 -51.92 -18.25
C ASN A 545 48.10 -53.40 -18.65
N GLY A 546 47.21 -54.32 -18.28
CA GLY A 546 47.35 -55.77 -18.55
C GLY A 546 46.44 -56.30 -19.66
N ALA A 547 46.79 -57.46 -20.24
CA ALA A 547 45.94 -58.23 -21.17
C ALA A 547 44.83 -59.01 -20.47
N GLU A 548 45.01 -59.33 -19.18
CA GLU A 548 43.99 -59.91 -18.31
C GLU A 548 43.90 -59.08 -17.02
N PRO A 549 42.69 -58.71 -16.57
CA PRO A 549 42.54 -57.97 -15.33
C PRO A 549 42.88 -58.89 -14.15
N ARG A 550 44.00 -58.61 -13.46
CA ARG A 550 44.18 -59.12 -12.09
C ARG A 550 43.16 -58.41 -11.21
N THR A 551 42.01 -59.03 -11.07
CA THR A 551 40.89 -58.50 -10.30
C THR A 551 40.98 -59.02 -8.88
N LYS A 552 41.03 -58.10 -7.91
CA LYS A 552 40.71 -58.43 -6.52
C LYS A 552 39.30 -57.98 -6.24
N GLU A 553 38.44 -58.92 -5.86
CA GLU A 553 37.06 -58.66 -5.50
C GLU A 553 36.91 -58.75 -4.00
N PHE A 554 36.20 -57.79 -3.41
CA PHE A 554 35.82 -57.83 -2.02
C PHE A 554 34.44 -57.22 -1.85
N ARG A 555 33.71 -57.73 -0.86
CA ARG A 555 32.37 -57.29 -0.55
C ARG A 555 32.45 -56.03 0.30
N VAL A 556 31.76 -54.99 -0.13
CA VAL A 556 31.83 -53.65 0.48
C VAL A 556 30.53 -53.23 1.15
N VAL A 557 29.40 -53.85 0.78
CA VAL A 557 28.10 -53.68 1.45
C VAL A 557 27.43 -55.05 1.49
N ASP A 558 27.00 -55.48 2.67
CA ASP A 558 26.27 -56.73 2.87
C ASP A 558 24.75 -56.52 2.75
N GLY A 559 24.02 -57.43 2.12
CA GLY A 559 22.55 -57.45 2.09
C GLY A 559 21.93 -56.39 1.18
N PRO A 560 20.63 -56.05 1.35
CA PRO A 560 19.92 -55.15 0.43
C PRO A 560 20.40 -53.71 0.62
N GLY A 561 21.35 -53.30 -0.21
CA GLY A 561 21.96 -51.96 -0.22
C GLY A 561 23.08 -51.90 -1.25
N PHE A 562 23.47 -50.69 -1.64
CA PHE A 562 24.57 -50.53 -2.57
C PHE A 562 25.48 -49.35 -2.26
N VAL A 563 26.70 -49.41 -2.82
CA VAL A 563 27.63 -48.29 -2.78
C VAL A 563 27.14 -47.21 -3.75
N SER A 564 26.88 -46.02 -3.23
CA SER A 564 26.48 -44.85 -4.00
C SER A 564 27.68 -44.22 -4.70
N GLU A 565 28.83 -44.16 -4.02
CA GLU A 565 30.08 -43.67 -4.60
C GLU A 565 31.29 -44.29 -3.88
N MET A 566 32.38 -44.48 -4.62
CA MET A 566 33.64 -45.00 -4.12
C MET A 566 34.80 -44.33 -4.85
N VAL A 567 35.84 -43.94 -4.11
CA VAL A 567 36.99 -43.17 -4.64
C VAL A 567 38.32 -43.67 -4.08
N PHE A 568 39.39 -43.54 -4.86
CA PHE A 568 40.76 -43.79 -4.39
C PHE A 568 41.27 -42.64 -3.51
N SER A 569 42.09 -42.96 -2.52
CA SER A 569 42.98 -42.01 -1.88
C SER A 569 44.02 -41.48 -2.88
N PRO A 570 44.60 -40.29 -2.61
CA PRO A 570 45.70 -39.73 -3.41
C PRO A 570 46.87 -40.67 -3.69
N ASP A 571 47.26 -41.47 -2.71
CA ASP A 571 48.36 -42.45 -2.82
C ASP A 571 47.93 -43.77 -3.49
N GLY A 572 46.62 -43.97 -3.72
CA GLY A 572 46.05 -45.19 -4.29
C GLY A 572 46.01 -46.38 -3.34
N GLU A 573 46.41 -46.23 -2.07
CA GLU A 573 46.50 -47.34 -1.11
C GLU A 573 45.17 -47.62 -0.39
N THR A 574 44.32 -46.62 -0.25
CA THR A 574 43.03 -46.68 0.45
C THR A 574 41.89 -46.34 -0.51
N LEU A 575 40.73 -46.95 -0.27
CA LEU A 575 39.48 -46.64 -0.95
C LEU A 575 38.48 -46.13 0.07
N TYR A 576 37.73 -45.10 -0.28
CA TYR A 576 36.62 -44.61 0.54
C TYR A 576 35.30 -44.91 -0.15
N SER A 577 34.35 -45.47 0.59
CA SER A 577 33.02 -45.80 0.07
C SER A 577 31.91 -45.12 0.85
N ALA A 578 30.90 -44.62 0.14
CA ALA A 578 29.62 -44.18 0.71
C ALA A 578 28.50 -45.11 0.24
N SER A 579 27.67 -45.61 1.17
CA SER A 579 26.58 -46.54 0.85
C SER A 579 25.18 -45.98 1.09
N THR A 580 24.19 -46.57 0.42
CA THR A 580 22.77 -46.29 0.67
C THR A 580 22.30 -46.71 2.05
N LYS A 581 23.10 -47.49 2.79
CA LYS A 581 22.85 -47.85 4.19
C LYS A 581 23.38 -46.83 5.19
N GLY A 582 24.03 -45.77 4.70
CA GLY A 582 24.64 -44.75 5.56
C GLY A 582 26.05 -45.10 6.01
N GLU A 583 26.71 -46.10 5.41
CA GLU A 583 28.05 -46.54 5.81
C GLU A 583 29.12 -45.76 5.02
N LEU A 584 30.02 -45.09 5.75
CA LEU A 584 31.24 -44.50 5.24
C LEU A 584 32.41 -45.37 5.70
N CYS A 585 33.10 -46.02 4.76
CA CYS A 585 34.17 -46.97 5.10
C CYS A 585 35.46 -46.65 4.37
N ALA A 586 36.59 -46.95 5.01
CA ALA A 586 37.91 -46.98 4.39
C ALA A 586 38.37 -48.42 4.19
N TRP A 587 38.86 -48.75 3.00
CA TRP A 587 39.29 -50.08 2.63
C TRP A 587 40.72 -50.04 2.13
N LYS A 588 41.55 -50.98 2.54
CA LYS A 588 42.88 -51.13 1.96
C LYS A 588 42.76 -51.65 0.53
N ALA A 589 43.13 -50.87 -0.47
CA ALA A 589 42.94 -51.19 -1.89
C ALA A 589 43.59 -52.53 -2.30
N ALA A 590 44.72 -52.88 -1.68
CA ALA A 590 45.45 -54.09 -1.97
C ALA A 590 44.79 -55.38 -1.42
N THR A 591 44.04 -55.31 -0.32
CA THR A 591 43.52 -56.48 0.39
C THR A 591 42.00 -56.52 0.48
N GLY A 592 41.32 -55.38 0.30
CA GLY A 592 39.88 -55.25 0.56
C GLY A 592 39.51 -55.23 2.04
N GLU A 593 40.49 -55.10 2.93
CA GLU A 593 40.27 -55.08 4.38
C GLU A 593 39.72 -53.72 4.80
N CYS A 594 38.61 -53.72 5.54
CA CYS A 594 38.02 -52.51 6.11
C CYS A 594 38.91 -51.99 7.25
N GLN A 595 39.48 -50.80 7.06
CA GLN A 595 40.36 -50.14 8.04
C GLN A 595 39.54 -49.44 9.14
N TRP A 596 38.44 -48.79 8.75
CA TRP A 596 37.49 -48.20 9.67
C TRP A 596 36.13 -48.03 8.99
N GLU A 597 35.09 -47.95 9.82
CA GLU A 597 33.71 -47.74 9.41
C GLU A 597 33.07 -46.65 10.28
N TRP A 598 32.31 -45.77 9.64
CA TRP A 598 31.45 -44.78 10.29
C TRP A 598 30.02 -44.93 9.77
N LYS A 599 29.03 -44.92 10.67
CA LYS A 599 27.61 -45.12 10.32
C LYS A 599 26.80 -43.85 10.53
N SER A 600 26.12 -43.43 9.47
CA SER A 600 25.08 -42.42 9.48
C SER A 600 23.71 -43.05 9.69
N SER A 601 22.78 -42.29 10.25
CA SER A 601 21.35 -42.67 10.33
C SER A 601 20.63 -42.54 8.99
N VAL A 602 21.29 -41.99 7.97
CA VAL A 602 20.71 -41.69 6.65
C VAL A 602 21.63 -42.16 5.52
N PRO A 603 21.09 -42.47 4.34
CA PRO A 603 21.88 -42.85 3.18
C PRO A 603 22.93 -41.79 2.81
N LEU A 604 24.12 -42.24 2.39
CA LEU A 604 25.15 -41.40 1.80
C LEU A 604 25.06 -41.46 0.28
N ARG A 605 25.11 -40.32 -0.39
CA ARG A 605 24.95 -40.22 -1.85
C ARG A 605 26.28 -40.02 -2.59
N SER A 606 27.26 -39.39 -1.96
CA SER A 606 28.54 -39.05 -2.58
C SER A 606 29.68 -39.04 -1.56
N VAL A 607 30.90 -39.34 -2.00
CA VAL A 607 32.12 -39.28 -1.19
C VAL A 607 33.26 -38.69 -2.02
N ALA A 608 34.06 -37.83 -1.39
CA ALA A 608 35.28 -37.29 -1.96
C ALA A 608 36.41 -37.29 -0.92
N VAL A 609 37.65 -37.32 -1.38
CA VAL A 609 38.85 -37.22 -0.55
C VAL A 609 39.65 -35.98 -0.95
N SER A 610 40.25 -35.29 0.02
CA SER A 610 41.12 -34.15 -0.24
C SER A 610 42.40 -34.58 -0.97
N ASN A 611 43.03 -33.65 -1.68
CA ASN A 611 44.22 -33.91 -2.47
C ASN A 611 45.45 -34.27 -1.62
N ASP A 612 45.53 -33.74 -0.41
CA ASP A 612 46.51 -34.06 0.62
C ASP A 612 46.21 -35.37 1.37
N GLY A 613 45.06 -36.00 1.10
CA GLY A 613 44.63 -37.27 1.68
C GLY A 613 44.25 -37.19 3.15
N ARG A 614 44.10 -36.00 3.75
CA ARG A 614 43.81 -35.82 5.17
C ARG A 614 42.32 -35.87 5.50
N TRP A 615 41.46 -35.54 4.55
CA TRP A 615 40.04 -35.33 4.76
C TRP A 615 39.18 -36.15 3.81
N VAL A 616 38.06 -36.66 4.34
CA VAL A 616 37.02 -37.33 3.56
C VAL A 616 35.72 -36.57 3.77
N ALA A 617 35.09 -36.12 2.70
CA ALA A 617 33.81 -35.46 2.73
C ALA A 617 32.71 -36.40 2.22
N ALA A 618 31.56 -36.43 2.90
CA ALA A 618 30.43 -37.27 2.53
C ALA A 618 29.14 -36.44 2.43
N GLY A 619 28.42 -36.62 1.33
CA GLY A 619 27.12 -36.00 1.07
C GLY A 619 25.97 -36.91 1.48
N HIS A 620 25.01 -36.37 2.22
CA HIS A 620 23.92 -37.12 2.84
C HIS A 620 22.59 -36.90 2.12
N GLU A 621 21.70 -37.90 2.22
CA GLU A 621 20.31 -37.79 1.75
C GLU A 621 19.52 -36.72 2.53
N ASP A 622 19.82 -36.54 3.81
CA ASP A 622 19.17 -35.56 4.69
C ASP A 622 19.72 -34.14 4.54
N LYS A 623 20.33 -33.85 3.37
CA LYS A 623 20.85 -32.53 3.02
C LYS A 623 22.10 -32.12 3.81
N HIS A 624 22.70 -33.00 4.61
CA HIS A 624 23.93 -32.66 5.31
C HIS A 624 25.18 -32.92 4.45
N LEU A 625 26.23 -32.15 4.73
CA LEU A 625 27.60 -32.46 4.36
C LEU A 625 28.35 -32.79 5.64
N SER A 626 29.10 -33.90 5.65
CA SER A 626 30.02 -34.22 6.75
C SER A 626 31.46 -34.30 6.29
N LEU A 627 32.38 -33.98 7.20
CA LEU A 627 33.81 -34.04 7.00
C LEU A 627 34.44 -34.93 8.08
N HIS A 628 35.28 -35.86 7.64
CA HIS A 628 35.91 -36.88 8.46
C HIS A 628 37.43 -36.84 8.30
N ALA A 629 38.15 -37.18 9.36
CA ALA A 629 39.59 -37.42 9.29
C ALA A 629 39.86 -38.72 8.53
N ALA A 630 40.58 -38.66 7.42
CA ALA A 630 40.79 -39.79 6.50
C ALA A 630 41.47 -41.00 7.14
N ALA A 631 42.36 -40.75 8.11
CA ALA A 631 43.12 -41.79 8.80
C ALA A 631 42.28 -42.59 9.83
N THR A 632 41.26 -41.98 10.43
CA THR A 632 40.53 -42.57 11.57
C THR A 632 39.03 -42.70 11.36
N GLY A 633 38.46 -42.06 10.33
CA GLY A 633 37.02 -41.97 10.11
C GLY A 633 36.28 -41.04 11.08
N ALA A 634 37.00 -40.39 12.01
CA ALA A 634 36.40 -39.54 13.03
C ALA A 634 35.68 -38.35 12.38
N LEU A 635 34.41 -38.15 12.76
CA LEU A 635 33.62 -37.01 12.33
C LEU A 635 34.20 -35.73 12.93
N VAL A 636 34.62 -34.81 12.07
CA VAL A 636 35.21 -33.52 12.47
C VAL A 636 34.20 -32.39 12.33
N TRP A 637 33.32 -32.47 11.34
CA TRP A 637 32.32 -31.43 11.08
C TRP A 637 31.11 -31.99 10.34
N ARG A 638 29.93 -31.45 10.63
CA ARG A 638 28.68 -31.74 9.92
C ARG A 638 27.80 -30.50 9.94
N GLU A 639 27.27 -30.11 8.78
CA GLU A 639 26.33 -28.99 8.67
C GLU A 639 25.22 -29.30 7.65
N GLU A 640 24.04 -28.76 7.90
CA GLU A 640 22.91 -28.84 6.98
C GLU A 640 23.09 -27.85 5.81
N MET A 641 23.07 -28.40 4.60
CA MET A 641 23.11 -27.66 3.34
C MET A 641 21.65 -27.44 2.92
N GLN A 642 21.15 -26.20 3.06
CA GLN A 642 19.74 -25.90 2.84
C GLN A 642 19.23 -26.39 1.46
N ARG A 643 17.93 -26.74 1.42
CA ARG A 643 17.09 -26.93 0.22
C ARG A 643 17.05 -28.33 -0.42
N PHE A 644 18.16 -29.07 -0.59
CA PHE A 644 18.16 -30.38 -1.29
C PHE A 644 19.19 -31.39 -0.76
N PRO A 645 18.99 -32.72 -0.96
CA PRO A 645 19.99 -33.74 -0.66
C PRO A 645 21.33 -33.45 -1.34
N VAL A 646 22.45 -33.72 -0.68
CA VAL A 646 23.78 -33.49 -1.26
C VAL A 646 24.10 -34.64 -2.21
N THR A 647 23.98 -34.40 -3.51
CA THR A 647 24.13 -35.41 -4.58
C THR A 647 25.56 -35.57 -5.08
N ALA A 648 26.43 -34.56 -4.91
CA ALA A 648 27.83 -34.62 -5.29
C ALA A 648 28.69 -33.75 -4.35
N VAL A 649 29.91 -34.23 -4.06
CA VAL A 649 30.91 -33.53 -3.24
C VAL A 649 32.26 -33.54 -3.96
N GLY A 650 33.05 -32.49 -3.80
CA GLY A 650 34.42 -32.41 -4.31
C GLY A 650 35.29 -31.44 -3.50
N PHE A 651 36.61 -31.55 -3.61
CA PHE A 651 37.54 -30.60 -2.99
C PHE A 651 38.11 -29.64 -4.03
N SER A 652 38.45 -28.42 -3.60
CA SER A 652 39.27 -27.52 -4.41
C SER A 652 40.69 -28.07 -4.54
N ILE A 653 41.38 -27.65 -5.61
CA ILE A 653 42.77 -28.02 -5.90
C ILE A 653 43.74 -27.80 -4.74
N ASP A 654 43.51 -26.74 -3.96
CA ASP A 654 44.34 -26.32 -2.83
C ASP A 654 43.86 -26.90 -1.49
N ASP A 655 42.87 -27.79 -1.52
CA ASP A 655 42.18 -28.38 -0.34
C ASP A 655 41.61 -27.39 0.66
N ARG A 656 41.58 -26.09 0.31
CA ARG A 656 41.03 -25.06 1.19
C ARG A 656 39.51 -25.07 1.22
N TYR A 657 38.83 -25.71 0.27
CA TYR A 657 37.38 -25.71 0.15
C TYR A 657 36.83 -27.09 -0.20
N ALA A 658 35.77 -27.52 0.50
CA ALA A 658 34.93 -28.63 0.08
C ALA A 658 33.65 -28.10 -0.57
N LEU A 659 33.43 -28.41 -1.85
CA LEU A 659 32.23 -28.05 -2.61
C LEU A 659 31.20 -29.17 -2.50
N ALA A 660 29.93 -28.80 -2.34
CA ALA A 660 28.82 -29.73 -2.31
C ALA A 660 27.67 -29.22 -3.19
N MET A 661 26.92 -30.15 -3.78
CA MET A 661 25.83 -29.84 -4.70
C MET A 661 24.57 -30.63 -4.35
N GLY A 662 23.40 -30.05 -4.59
CA GLY A 662 22.12 -30.72 -4.36
C GLY A 662 21.01 -30.29 -5.31
N GLY A 663 20.34 -31.28 -5.93
CA GLY A 663 19.22 -31.08 -6.85
C GLY A 663 19.61 -30.74 -8.30
N ASP A 664 18.67 -30.88 -9.23
CA ASP A 664 18.90 -30.80 -10.69
C ASP A 664 19.10 -29.38 -11.24
N THR A 665 19.08 -28.35 -10.39
CA THR A 665 19.04 -26.92 -10.81
C THR A 665 19.80 -25.96 -9.89
N PHE A 666 20.40 -26.43 -8.79
CA PHE A 666 21.00 -25.57 -7.76
C PHE A 666 22.38 -26.07 -7.35
N ALA A 667 23.40 -25.24 -7.55
CA ALA A 667 24.73 -25.45 -6.99
C ALA A 667 24.89 -24.52 -5.79
N THR A 668 25.07 -25.07 -4.59
CA THR A 668 25.39 -24.28 -3.39
C THR A 668 26.88 -24.40 -3.14
N ARG A 669 27.67 -23.42 -3.56
CA ARG A 669 29.07 -23.36 -3.12
C ARG A 669 29.08 -23.07 -1.62
N THR A 670 29.40 -24.08 -0.81
CA THR A 670 29.75 -23.92 0.59
C THR A 670 31.26 -23.92 0.69
N GLU A 671 31.82 -22.84 1.21
CA GLU A 671 33.25 -22.75 1.47
C GLU A 671 33.52 -23.28 2.87
N VAL A 672 34.07 -24.50 2.96
CA VAL A 672 34.58 -25.07 4.22
C VAL A 672 36.08 -24.84 4.27
N GLU A 673 36.54 -23.85 5.04
CA GLU A 673 37.97 -23.52 5.17
C GLU A 673 38.70 -24.56 6.06
N LEU A 674 39.63 -25.30 5.45
CA LEU A 674 40.57 -26.21 6.12
C LEU A 674 41.96 -25.52 6.16
N PRO A 675 42.73 -25.52 7.28
CA PRO A 675 42.78 -26.48 8.39
C PRO A 675 42.89 -25.86 9.82
N ALA A 676 42.24 -24.73 10.11
CA ALA A 676 42.45 -23.97 11.37
C ALA A 676 41.51 -24.35 12.54
N GLY A 677 41.24 -25.64 12.74
CA GLY A 677 40.56 -26.15 13.95
C GLY A 677 39.07 -25.82 14.11
N GLN A 678 38.46 -25.07 13.19
CA GLN A 678 37.02 -24.87 13.12
C GLN A 678 36.60 -24.80 11.64
N ALA A 679 36.10 -25.91 11.09
CA ALA A 679 35.39 -25.88 9.82
C ALA A 679 34.18 -24.94 9.98
N ARG A 680 34.14 -23.89 9.16
CA ARG A 680 33.08 -22.87 9.17
C ARG A 680 32.63 -22.63 7.73
N THR A 681 31.31 -22.55 7.55
CA THR A 681 30.72 -22.11 6.28
C THR A 681 31.00 -20.62 6.09
N LYS A 682 31.86 -20.26 5.12
CA LYS A 682 32.30 -18.87 4.86
C LYS A 682 31.37 -18.09 3.94
N ALA A 683 30.80 -18.76 2.94
CA ALA A 683 29.86 -18.16 2.01
C ALA A 683 28.93 -19.23 1.41
N ARG A 684 27.71 -18.82 1.08
CA ARG A 684 26.73 -19.60 0.32
C ARG A 684 26.39 -18.83 -0.94
N TYR A 685 26.80 -19.34 -2.09
CA TYR A 685 26.45 -18.75 -3.38
C TYR A 685 25.34 -19.57 -4.03
N GLU A 686 24.20 -18.93 -4.29
CA GLU A 686 23.11 -19.51 -5.08
C GLU A 686 23.26 -19.04 -6.53
N GLN A 687 23.81 -19.89 -7.40
CA GLN A 687 23.83 -19.63 -8.84
C GLN A 687 23.08 -20.73 -9.59
N HIS A 688 22.27 -20.32 -10.56
CA HIS A 688 21.39 -21.19 -11.33
C HIS A 688 22.21 -21.87 -12.44
N PHE A 689 22.84 -23.00 -12.13
CA PHE A 689 23.50 -23.84 -13.12
C PHE A 689 22.97 -25.27 -13.05
N ARG A 690 22.81 -25.90 -14.21
CA ARG A 690 22.46 -27.32 -14.35
C ARG A 690 23.74 -28.15 -14.40
N LEU A 691 24.37 -28.35 -13.26
CA LEU A 691 25.58 -29.18 -13.11
C LEU A 691 25.18 -30.56 -12.59
N LYS A 692 25.64 -31.64 -13.25
CA LYS A 692 25.29 -33.03 -12.90
C LYS A 692 26.35 -33.77 -12.06
N GLY A 693 27.50 -33.15 -11.80
CA GLY A 693 28.58 -33.73 -10.99
C GLY A 693 29.92 -33.01 -11.22
N PHE A 694 30.93 -33.42 -10.45
CA PHE A 694 32.32 -32.93 -10.55
C PHE A 694 33.23 -34.02 -11.12
N ALA A 695 34.25 -33.63 -11.88
CA ALA A 695 35.23 -34.56 -12.43
C ALA A 695 36.63 -33.99 -12.23
N GLN A 696 37.23 -34.34 -11.10
CA GLN A 696 38.59 -33.94 -10.80
C GLN A 696 39.58 -34.79 -11.61
N ASP A 697 40.55 -34.14 -12.25
CA ASP A 697 41.70 -34.83 -12.83
C ASP A 697 42.52 -35.44 -11.69
N PRO A 698 42.96 -36.70 -11.79
CA PRO A 698 43.76 -37.38 -10.78
C PRO A 698 45.00 -36.62 -10.26
N THR A 699 45.56 -35.67 -11.00
CA THR A 699 46.67 -34.80 -10.50
C THR A 699 46.21 -33.76 -9.46
N GLY A 700 44.90 -33.57 -9.30
CA GLY A 700 44.31 -32.48 -8.55
C GLY A 700 44.21 -31.17 -9.35
N GLU A 701 44.86 -31.08 -10.53
CA GLU A 701 45.03 -29.82 -11.27
C GLU A 701 43.77 -29.28 -11.96
N ARG A 702 42.68 -30.05 -12.03
CA ARG A 702 41.42 -29.69 -12.73
C ARG A 702 40.24 -30.26 -11.95
N VAL A 703 39.13 -29.54 -11.84
CA VAL A 703 37.87 -29.95 -11.17
C VAL A 703 36.70 -29.88 -12.14
#